data_AF-C5DIS4-F1
#
_entry.id   AF-C5DIS4-F1
#
_cell.length_a   1.000
_cell.length_b   1.000
_cell.length_c   1.000
_cell.angle_alpha   90.00
_cell.angle_beta   90.00
_cell.angle_gamma   90.00
#
_symmetry.space_group_name_H-M   'P 1'
#
loop_
_entity.id
_entity.type
_entity.pdbx_description
1 polymer ?
#
loop_
_entity_poly.entity_id
_entity_poly.type
_entity_poly.pdbx_seq_one_letter_code
_entity_poly.pdbx_strand_id
1 'polypeptide(L)'
;MAGDNAVIYNAITGACVSANIRLFLGVEDLQRFTSQQFMIPIDQCFILLPYGVKLKKASFLNCRRQPERAEFYVFDRRLFSFAQDPSSGEGRVDSQELETLLDSVTRSCNVTLIKPITSPLLEVANMTNNLDHRKITSLLTTNMGWLSALEIDAHYFYSMIHSTISEMRNIFQCMTICTQYLKLYCYDIEKLHDSNVEFLNQLTKDSSVYRWRRVFEEVLKKLNTVNSEKEERLSDFLSIEDLESHSNNFLATNKVISSKLQQLKGQINESLDKRQHISLKLQSLKSQFEEPASNYEMESHMMERFDEMIYDLKKSTRETLEMGSDEISPELLVTISQKILEDKNSVIPKLFTVAQSLYLQAEELLAKKRQLQEQVMFVLSQTAFVQFHILGVKRALLKECNQQLESLQELELRLSQVEDFPIFYGLRLIEQLRRNNWLGQLEKLERNMRQEFQVISEAEEKYRQKWDETFGQLAHISNMTNADLVGFKDFPTPNPKRWSSSELASTIVTTEKIEKYLAQLSQRDISADSITLLKKNFVNANRVSVTSNQFSSLTSFDWNVSKPAESDVIKGYQIRIRKLEALLHDAKFSNINAWPSGVINNTILTAFENNVPPVNVKMNMLLSGEKEGGCYVQEEAGKEISRLKRELGNQKEETTLFREESRKMQTQLVDLEDERNAYQETLKTLNQEISKLTLEREQKKLAQDELLIKIKGDIETVNKLNTSLVNEFDSWKDKCNRLSELNDDLHSRIAHQEDTFREEKLNLEGDLSDLRKEVASLKTANEALVSEQASLKSSNIVNLSKALNDRMQSKLFEIFSSDVYILENIGLLLSQLDESHFQITRVKGLRKGQVQGELDESTLESKVSPSIKSNVFQAVKSFYEASVHSGDFESQKDFLASIDKLFENGLYEASVIKRFKDIEALAKKLTKENKFKRGLLETYQREKITIKNFQVGDMALFLPTQDVPDSVASSVSSLTSSFSSVDLSTPPPLGANSSHAVNSHNKGKKIHDGSRPWAAFTAFDDSTRYLLRDNEKFTLDRDWFVGKITSVERSTSSETSSTTYKLPKGTNWVQVTAEFITAKNF
;
A
#
# COMPACT_ATOMS: atom_id res chain seq x y z
N MET A 1 -20.15 -27.60 -27.27
CA MET A 1 -18.71 -27.56 -27.61
C MET A 1 -18.33 -26.11 -27.83
N ALA A 2 -17.75 -25.45 -26.83
CA ALA A 2 -17.32 -24.07 -26.95
C ALA A 2 -15.95 -24.05 -27.62
N GLY A 3 -15.84 -23.40 -28.79
CA GLY A 3 -14.57 -23.33 -29.53
C GLY A 3 -13.44 -22.74 -28.68
N ASP A 4 -12.22 -23.20 -28.95
CA ASP A 4 -11.02 -22.66 -28.34
C ASP A 4 -10.75 -21.25 -28.88
N ASN A 5 -11.02 -20.24 -28.07
CA ASN A 5 -10.89 -18.83 -28.45
C ASN A 5 -9.52 -18.22 -28.10
N ALA A 6 -8.54 -19.02 -27.65
CA ALA A 6 -7.20 -18.53 -27.35
C ALA A 6 -6.10 -19.55 -27.53
N VAL A 7 -4.90 -19.04 -27.80
CA VAL A 7 -3.66 -19.83 -27.89
C VAL A 7 -2.62 -19.23 -26.98
N ILE A 8 -1.98 -20.08 -26.18
CA ILE A 8 -0.94 -19.72 -25.24
C ILE A 8 0.36 -20.34 -25.72
N TYR A 9 1.36 -19.51 -26.00
CA TYR A 9 2.68 -19.92 -26.46
C TYR A 9 3.70 -19.82 -25.34
N ASN A 10 4.54 -20.85 -25.18
CA ASN A 10 5.72 -20.80 -24.31
C ASN A 10 6.93 -20.27 -25.09
N ALA A 11 7.57 -19.22 -24.56
CA ALA A 11 8.66 -18.53 -25.23
C ALA A 11 9.98 -19.32 -25.36
N ILE A 12 10.22 -20.34 -24.53
CA ILE A 12 11.44 -21.17 -24.59
C ILE A 12 11.19 -22.49 -25.29
N THR A 13 10.11 -23.19 -24.92
CA THR A 13 9.85 -24.52 -25.50
C THR A 13 9.18 -24.44 -26.87
N GLY A 14 8.52 -23.32 -27.18
CA GLY A 14 7.73 -23.14 -28.41
C GLY A 14 6.37 -23.85 -28.37
N ALA A 15 6.07 -24.57 -27.29
CA ALA A 15 4.84 -25.33 -27.11
C ALA A 15 3.63 -24.39 -27.08
N CYS A 16 2.53 -24.82 -27.70
CA CYS A 16 1.28 -24.08 -27.75
C CYS A 16 0.14 -24.85 -27.10
N VAL A 17 -0.71 -24.17 -26.35
CA VAL A 17 -1.90 -24.73 -25.70
C VAL A 17 -3.12 -23.90 -26.10
N SER A 18 -4.14 -24.55 -26.63
CA SER A 18 -5.43 -23.91 -26.91
C SER A 18 -6.31 -23.92 -25.66
N ALA A 19 -6.97 -22.80 -25.38
CA ALA A 19 -7.85 -22.67 -24.22
C ALA A 19 -8.99 -21.68 -24.50
N ASN A 20 -10.09 -21.80 -23.77
CA ASN A 20 -11.18 -20.84 -23.84
C ASN A 20 -11.04 -19.77 -22.73
N ILE A 21 -10.77 -18.52 -23.11
CA ILE A 21 -10.58 -17.40 -22.17
C ILE A 21 -11.79 -17.20 -21.24
N ARG A 22 -13.00 -17.54 -21.70
CA ARG A 22 -14.23 -17.33 -20.93
C ARG A 22 -14.33 -18.24 -19.71
N LEU A 23 -13.54 -19.31 -19.65
CA LEU A 23 -13.47 -20.21 -18.49
C LEU A 23 -12.69 -19.62 -17.31
N PHE A 24 -11.90 -18.57 -17.54
CA PHE A 24 -11.10 -17.93 -16.50
C PHE A 24 -11.82 -16.69 -15.93
N LEU A 25 -12.03 -16.66 -14.61
CA LEU A 25 -12.70 -15.54 -13.93
C LEU A 25 -11.78 -14.32 -13.82
N GLY A 26 -10.48 -14.56 -13.60
CA GLY A 26 -9.44 -13.54 -13.55
C GLY A 26 -8.11 -13.94 -14.19
N VAL A 27 -7.19 -12.97 -14.27
CA VAL A 27 -5.81 -13.17 -14.76
C VAL A 27 -5.07 -14.21 -13.93
N GLU A 28 -5.37 -14.29 -12.63
CA GLU A 28 -4.76 -15.23 -11.69
C GLU A 28 -5.14 -16.68 -12.03
N ASP A 29 -6.34 -16.94 -12.53
CA ASP A 29 -6.76 -18.27 -12.97
C ASP A 29 -6.05 -18.70 -14.25
N LEU A 30 -5.90 -17.76 -15.20
CA LEU A 30 -5.11 -17.99 -16.41
C LEU A 30 -3.65 -18.28 -16.02
N GLN A 31 -3.06 -17.52 -15.10
CA GLN A 31 -1.69 -17.76 -14.62
C GLN A 31 -1.54 -19.11 -13.91
N ARG A 32 -2.53 -19.56 -13.14
CA ARG A 32 -2.53 -20.91 -12.55
C ARG A 32 -2.59 -21.99 -13.61
N PHE A 33 -3.44 -21.82 -14.62
CA PHE A 33 -3.51 -22.74 -15.75
C PHE A 33 -2.18 -22.81 -16.51
N THR A 34 -1.57 -21.67 -16.85
CA THR A 34 -0.28 -21.66 -17.54
C THR A 34 0.85 -22.21 -16.67
N SER A 35 0.81 -21.97 -15.36
CA SER A 35 1.76 -22.51 -14.39
C SER A 35 1.69 -24.03 -14.33
N GLN A 36 0.50 -24.61 -14.36
CA GLN A 36 0.29 -26.06 -14.38
C GLN A 36 0.71 -26.68 -15.71
N GLN A 37 0.39 -26.05 -16.84
CA GLN A 37 0.70 -26.61 -18.17
C GLN A 37 2.20 -26.55 -18.50
N PHE A 38 2.89 -25.48 -18.10
CA PHE A 38 4.29 -25.26 -18.45
C PHE A 38 5.27 -25.43 -17.27
N MET A 39 4.79 -25.83 -16.08
CA MET A 39 5.60 -25.99 -14.86
C MET A 39 6.39 -24.73 -14.46
N ILE A 40 5.88 -23.54 -14.79
CA ILE A 40 6.46 -22.25 -14.42
C ILE A 40 5.86 -21.82 -13.08
N PRO A 41 6.65 -21.44 -12.06
CA PRO A 41 6.10 -20.91 -10.81
C PRO A 41 5.22 -19.67 -11.06
N ILE A 42 4.07 -19.58 -10.38
CA ILE A 42 3.08 -18.50 -10.58
C ILE A 42 3.72 -17.10 -10.49
N ASP A 43 4.62 -16.89 -9.50
CA ASP A 43 5.30 -15.61 -9.29
C ASP A 43 6.30 -15.24 -10.40
N GLN A 44 6.78 -16.25 -11.14
CA GLN A 44 7.75 -16.10 -12.23
C GLN A 44 7.08 -16.05 -13.60
N CYS A 45 5.76 -16.23 -13.69
CA CYS A 45 5.02 -16.19 -14.95
C CYS A 45 4.90 -14.74 -15.45
N PHE A 46 5.47 -14.46 -16.63
CA PHE A 46 5.37 -13.17 -17.31
C PHE A 46 4.63 -13.35 -18.63
N ILE A 47 3.49 -12.68 -18.78
CA ILE A 47 2.61 -12.83 -19.95
C ILE A 47 2.56 -11.53 -20.75
N LEU A 48 2.87 -11.63 -22.04
CA LEU A 48 2.74 -10.58 -23.03
C LEU A 48 1.58 -10.87 -23.99
N LEU A 49 0.92 -9.80 -24.42
CA LEU A 49 -0.07 -9.78 -25.50
C LEU A 49 0.65 -9.53 -26.84
N PRO A 50 -0.05 -9.71 -27.97
CA PRO A 50 0.44 -9.23 -29.26
C PRO A 50 0.87 -7.76 -29.19
N TYR A 51 1.84 -7.39 -30.01
CA TYR A 51 2.48 -6.06 -30.02
C TYR A 51 3.33 -5.74 -28.79
N GLY A 52 3.56 -6.71 -27.90
CA GLY A 52 4.46 -6.53 -26.76
C GLY A 52 3.84 -5.80 -25.57
N VAL A 53 2.51 -5.80 -25.44
CA VAL A 53 1.85 -5.17 -24.28
C VAL A 53 1.80 -6.14 -23.10
N LYS A 54 2.19 -5.70 -21.91
CA LYS A 54 2.08 -6.52 -20.70
C LYS A 54 0.62 -6.78 -20.34
N LEU A 55 0.27 -8.04 -20.05
CA LEU A 55 -1.07 -8.40 -19.62
C LEU A 55 -1.42 -7.74 -18.27
N LYS A 56 -2.43 -6.86 -18.28
CA LYS A 56 -3.02 -6.22 -17.09
C LYS A 56 -4.44 -6.73 -16.87
N LYS A 57 -4.98 -6.58 -15.65
CA LYS A 57 -6.38 -6.95 -15.31
C LYS A 57 -7.39 -6.31 -16.27
N ALA A 58 -7.20 -5.03 -16.62
CA ALA A 58 -8.05 -4.33 -17.57
C ALA A 58 -7.94 -4.88 -19.00
N SER A 59 -6.73 -5.14 -19.50
CA SER A 59 -6.50 -5.71 -20.83
C SER A 59 -7.11 -7.11 -20.96
N PHE A 60 -7.02 -7.93 -19.91
CA PHE A 60 -7.62 -9.26 -19.87
C PHE A 60 -9.15 -9.22 -19.96
N LEU A 61 -9.80 -8.27 -19.27
CA LEU A 61 -11.25 -8.07 -19.38
C LEU A 61 -11.66 -7.68 -20.81
N ASN A 62 -10.83 -6.92 -21.52
CA ASN A 62 -11.08 -6.58 -22.93
C ASN A 62 -10.94 -7.82 -23.84
N CYS A 63 -9.91 -8.64 -23.64
CA CYS A 63 -9.74 -9.91 -24.37
C CYS A 63 -10.91 -10.88 -24.13
N ARG A 64 -11.53 -10.87 -22.94
CA ARG A 64 -12.72 -11.70 -22.65
C ARG A 64 -13.98 -11.23 -23.37
N ARG A 65 -14.08 -9.92 -23.66
CA ARG A 65 -15.22 -9.29 -24.35
C ARG A 65 -15.16 -9.48 -25.86
N GLN A 66 -13.96 -9.56 -26.43
CA GLN A 66 -13.78 -9.75 -27.87
C GLN A 66 -14.00 -11.22 -28.28
N PRO A 67 -14.64 -11.48 -29.43
CA PRO A 67 -14.84 -12.83 -29.96
C PRO A 67 -13.62 -13.38 -30.72
N GLU A 68 -12.59 -12.56 -30.96
CA GLU A 68 -11.39 -12.93 -31.72
C GLU A 68 -10.48 -13.87 -30.95
N ARG A 69 -9.69 -14.66 -31.70
CA ARG A 69 -8.71 -15.61 -31.14
C ARG A 69 -7.60 -14.81 -30.45
N ALA A 70 -7.58 -14.82 -29.12
CA ALA A 70 -6.56 -14.09 -28.37
C ALA A 70 -5.28 -14.93 -28.20
N GLU A 71 -4.14 -14.29 -28.40
CA GLU A 71 -2.83 -14.93 -28.26
C GLU A 71 -2.15 -14.45 -26.99
N PHE A 72 -1.52 -15.36 -26.26
CA PHE A 72 -0.75 -15.06 -25.07
C PHE A 72 0.65 -15.64 -25.17
N TYR A 73 1.66 -14.83 -24.88
CA TYR A 73 3.06 -15.21 -24.95
C TYR A 73 3.63 -15.26 -23.54
N VAL A 74 3.99 -16.46 -23.09
CA VAL A 74 4.38 -16.73 -21.70
C VAL A 74 5.89 -16.90 -21.62
N PHE A 75 6.48 -16.13 -20.71
CA PHE A 75 7.90 -16.15 -20.39
C PHE A 75 8.10 -16.51 -18.92
N ASP A 76 9.20 -17.20 -18.62
CA ASP A 76 9.68 -17.40 -17.26
C ASP A 76 10.65 -16.27 -16.89
N ARG A 77 10.34 -15.53 -15.82
CA ARG A 77 11.18 -14.42 -15.32
C ARG A 77 12.59 -14.84 -14.93
N ARG A 78 12.80 -16.11 -14.55
CA ARG A 78 14.14 -16.63 -14.21
C ARG A 78 15.10 -16.55 -15.40
N LEU A 79 14.59 -16.55 -16.62
CA LEU A 79 15.40 -16.45 -17.83
C LEU A 79 15.98 -15.04 -18.05
N PHE A 80 15.46 -14.05 -17.33
CA PHE A 80 15.93 -12.66 -17.36
C PHE A 80 16.87 -12.33 -16.19
N SER A 81 17.21 -13.29 -15.31
CA SER A 81 18.03 -13.01 -14.12
C SER A 81 19.51 -12.78 -14.45
N PHE A 82 19.99 -13.34 -15.55
CA PHE A 82 21.32 -13.09 -16.07
C PHE A 82 21.23 -11.86 -16.95
N ALA A 83 21.74 -10.71 -16.52
CA ALA A 83 21.72 -9.48 -17.31
C ALA A 83 23.10 -9.27 -17.93
N GLN A 84 23.20 -9.39 -19.26
CA GLN A 84 24.45 -9.22 -19.99
C GLN A 84 24.42 -7.99 -20.91
N ASP A 85 25.53 -7.25 -20.96
CA ASP A 85 25.63 -6.09 -21.85
C ASP A 85 25.70 -6.52 -23.32
N PRO A 86 24.79 -6.04 -24.19
CA PRO A 86 24.79 -6.44 -25.60
C PRO A 86 26.03 -5.99 -26.39
N SER A 87 26.78 -5.00 -25.90
CA SER A 87 28.04 -4.53 -26.47
C SER A 87 29.28 -5.27 -25.96
N SER A 88 29.17 -6.03 -24.87
CA SER A 88 30.25 -6.93 -24.44
C SER A 88 30.27 -8.15 -25.36
N GLY A 89 31.44 -8.50 -25.91
CA GLY A 89 31.61 -9.77 -26.62
C GLY A 89 31.19 -10.97 -25.76
N GLU A 90 31.09 -12.16 -26.36
CA GLU A 90 30.59 -13.43 -25.77
C GLU A 90 31.36 -13.96 -24.54
N GLY A 91 31.63 -13.12 -23.55
CA GLY A 91 32.48 -13.39 -22.40
C GLY A 91 31.73 -13.28 -21.08
N ARG A 92 31.73 -14.40 -20.34
CA ARG A 92 31.39 -14.58 -18.92
C ARG A 92 29.90 -14.59 -18.56
N VAL A 93 29.24 -15.67 -18.94
CA VAL A 93 28.23 -16.29 -18.06
C VAL A 93 28.78 -17.67 -17.70
N ASP A 94 28.61 -18.10 -16.45
CA ASP A 94 28.84 -19.49 -16.06
C ASP A 94 27.88 -20.36 -16.87
N SER A 95 28.33 -20.85 -18.02
CA SER A 95 27.53 -21.65 -18.96
C SER A 95 26.85 -22.83 -18.27
N GLN A 96 27.42 -23.33 -17.17
CA GLN A 96 26.85 -24.37 -16.32
C GLN A 96 25.56 -23.96 -15.58
N GLU A 97 25.46 -22.76 -15.00
CA GLU A 97 24.23 -22.32 -14.34
C GLU A 97 23.12 -22.06 -15.36
N LEU A 98 23.51 -21.61 -16.54
CA LEU A 98 22.62 -21.35 -17.66
C LEU A 98 22.06 -22.66 -18.26
N GLU A 99 22.94 -23.65 -18.48
CA GLU A 99 22.55 -25.00 -18.94
C GLU A 99 21.66 -25.71 -17.92
N THR A 100 21.98 -25.65 -16.62
CA THR A 100 21.15 -26.29 -15.58
C THR A 100 19.76 -25.67 -15.49
N LEU A 101 19.63 -24.35 -15.71
CA LEU A 101 18.33 -23.68 -15.79
C LEU A 101 17.58 -24.03 -17.07
N LEU A 102 18.26 -24.08 -18.22
CA LEU A 102 17.65 -24.53 -19.47
C LEU A 102 17.11 -25.96 -19.30
N ASP A 103 17.94 -26.88 -18.80
CA ASP A 103 17.56 -28.26 -18.52
C ASP A 103 16.40 -28.33 -17.51
N SER A 104 16.31 -27.41 -16.54
CA SER A 104 15.18 -27.36 -15.60
C SER A 104 13.86 -26.92 -16.24
N VAL A 105 13.92 -26.03 -17.24
CA VAL A 105 12.76 -25.47 -17.96
C VAL A 105 12.31 -26.40 -19.08
N THR A 106 13.23 -27.18 -19.67
CA THR A 106 12.94 -28.12 -20.75
C THR A 106 12.61 -29.54 -20.29
N ARG A 107 12.68 -29.86 -18.98
CA ARG A 107 12.43 -31.23 -18.45
C ARG A 107 11.16 -31.89 -18.96
N SER A 108 10.09 -31.12 -19.16
CA SER A 108 8.79 -31.63 -19.64
C SER A 108 8.73 -31.90 -21.15
N CYS A 109 9.73 -31.44 -21.90
CA CYS A 109 9.79 -31.51 -23.38
C CYS A 109 10.98 -32.32 -23.90
N ASN A 110 11.78 -32.94 -23.03
CA ASN A 110 12.89 -33.80 -23.44
C ASN A 110 12.34 -35.13 -23.99
N VAL A 111 12.22 -35.21 -25.31
CA VAL A 111 11.82 -36.41 -26.03
C VAL A 111 13.05 -37.28 -26.26
N THR A 112 13.04 -38.50 -25.73
CA THR A 112 14.04 -39.52 -26.08
C THR A 112 13.60 -40.23 -27.35
N LEU A 113 14.25 -39.94 -28.48
CA LEU A 113 14.04 -40.67 -29.72
C LEU A 113 14.62 -42.08 -29.59
N ILE A 114 13.84 -43.09 -29.97
CA ILE A 114 14.29 -44.48 -30.02
C ILE A 114 14.77 -44.76 -31.45
N LYS A 115 15.96 -45.34 -31.60
CA LYS A 115 16.49 -45.68 -32.92
C LYS A 115 15.68 -46.83 -33.56
N PRO A 116 15.36 -46.76 -34.86
CA PRO A 116 14.67 -47.84 -35.56
C PRO A 116 15.40 -49.18 -35.41
N ILE A 117 14.66 -50.24 -35.10
CA ILE A 117 15.19 -51.60 -34.95
C ILE A 117 15.26 -52.28 -36.33
N THR A 118 16.28 -53.08 -36.57
CA THR A 118 16.43 -53.87 -37.81
C THR A 118 15.42 -55.01 -37.88
N SER A 119 14.95 -55.35 -39.09
CA SER A 119 13.97 -56.43 -39.27
C SER A 119 14.51 -57.79 -38.80
N PRO A 120 13.72 -58.57 -38.05
CA PRO A 120 14.04 -59.96 -37.70
C PRO A 120 14.26 -60.89 -38.92
N LEU A 121 13.77 -60.51 -40.11
CA LEU A 121 13.97 -61.29 -41.35
C LEU A 121 15.40 -61.19 -41.92
N LEU A 122 16.16 -60.17 -41.53
CA LEU A 122 17.55 -60.00 -41.97
C LEU A 122 18.50 -61.01 -41.29
N GLU A 123 18.17 -61.46 -40.07
CA GLU A 123 18.97 -62.41 -39.27
C GLU A 123 18.83 -63.87 -39.72
N VAL A 124 17.80 -64.19 -40.51
CA VAL A 124 17.55 -65.56 -41.01
C VAL A 124 18.46 -65.86 -42.21
N ALA A 125 19.64 -66.42 -41.95
CA ALA A 125 20.69 -66.61 -42.95
C ALA A 125 20.40 -67.68 -44.02
N ASN A 126 19.52 -68.66 -43.79
CA ASN A 126 19.27 -69.78 -44.71
C ASN A 126 17.76 -70.10 -44.84
N MET A 127 17.08 -69.53 -45.84
CA MET A 127 15.65 -69.81 -46.14
C MET A 127 15.44 -71.02 -47.08
N THR A 128 16.51 -71.68 -47.53
CA THR A 128 16.45 -72.63 -48.65
C THR A 128 16.13 -74.08 -48.29
N ASN A 129 16.17 -74.49 -47.01
CA ASN A 129 15.97 -75.89 -46.63
C ASN A 129 14.82 -76.05 -45.60
N ASN A 130 13.68 -76.57 -46.07
CA ASN A 130 12.48 -76.98 -45.32
C ASN A 130 11.82 -75.91 -44.43
N LEU A 131 11.11 -74.99 -45.08
CA LEU A 131 10.16 -74.09 -44.43
C LEU A 131 8.80 -74.80 -44.25
N ASP A 132 8.51 -75.21 -43.02
CA ASP A 132 7.17 -75.66 -42.65
C ASP A 132 6.20 -74.47 -42.64
N HIS A 133 4.93 -74.68 -43.01
CA HIS A 133 3.86 -73.66 -42.95
C HIS A 133 3.88 -72.90 -41.61
N ARG A 134 4.02 -73.62 -40.49
CA ARG A 134 4.11 -73.05 -39.14
C ARG A 134 5.29 -72.09 -38.94
N LYS A 135 6.44 -72.35 -39.57
CA LYS A 135 7.62 -71.47 -39.51
C LYS A 135 7.41 -70.22 -40.34
N ILE A 136 6.82 -70.34 -41.53
CA ILE A 136 6.46 -69.20 -42.39
C ILE A 136 5.47 -68.29 -41.67
N THR A 137 4.39 -68.85 -41.10
CA THR A 137 3.40 -68.08 -40.32
C THR A 137 4.05 -67.36 -39.15
N SER A 138 4.94 -68.03 -38.40
CA SER A 138 5.66 -67.42 -37.28
C SER A 138 6.58 -66.28 -37.71
N LEU A 139 7.32 -66.44 -38.81
CA LEU A 139 8.24 -65.45 -39.35
C LEU A 139 7.50 -64.23 -39.89
N LEU A 140 6.43 -64.45 -40.66
CA LEU A 140 5.57 -63.39 -41.19
C LEU A 140 4.83 -62.64 -40.08
N THR A 141 4.35 -63.33 -39.04
CA THR A 141 3.70 -62.70 -37.88
C THR A 141 4.68 -61.84 -37.10
N THR A 142 5.92 -62.31 -36.90
CA THR A 142 6.98 -61.54 -36.21
C THR A 142 7.39 -60.32 -37.04
N ASN A 143 7.54 -60.48 -38.36
CA ASN A 143 7.85 -59.38 -39.27
C ASN A 143 6.70 -58.35 -39.36
N MET A 144 5.44 -58.81 -39.31
CA MET A 144 4.27 -57.92 -39.24
C MET A 144 4.28 -57.08 -37.96
N GLY A 145 4.65 -57.68 -36.83
CA GLY A 145 4.85 -56.96 -35.57
C GLY A 145 5.95 -55.89 -35.68
N TRP A 146 7.11 -56.25 -36.23
CA TRP A 146 8.19 -55.30 -36.51
C TRP A 146 7.75 -54.17 -37.46
N LEU A 147 7.06 -54.50 -38.54
CA LEU A 147 6.58 -53.53 -39.53
C LEU A 147 5.60 -52.53 -38.90
N SER A 148 4.71 -53.01 -38.01
CA SER A 148 3.80 -52.13 -37.27
C SER A 148 4.55 -51.20 -36.31
N ALA A 149 5.62 -51.69 -35.66
CA ALA A 149 6.46 -50.84 -34.82
C ALA A 149 7.21 -49.79 -35.65
N LEU A 150 7.79 -50.19 -36.78
CA LEU A 150 8.50 -49.29 -37.70
C LEU A 150 7.58 -48.21 -38.28
N GLU A 151 6.33 -48.55 -38.61
CA GLU A 151 5.33 -47.60 -39.08
C GLU A 151 5.00 -46.53 -38.03
N ILE A 152 4.80 -46.98 -36.77
CA ILE A 152 4.56 -46.08 -35.64
C ILE A 152 5.75 -45.14 -35.44
N ASP A 153 6.97 -45.68 -35.47
CA ASP A 153 8.21 -44.91 -35.29
C ASP A 153 8.39 -43.87 -36.40
N ALA A 154 8.17 -44.25 -37.67
CA ALA A 154 8.31 -43.33 -38.81
C ALA A 154 7.30 -42.18 -38.74
N HIS A 155 6.02 -42.47 -38.47
CA HIS A 155 5.00 -41.44 -38.27
C HIS A 155 5.30 -40.55 -37.08
N TYR A 156 5.85 -41.13 -36.00
CA TYR A 156 6.30 -40.38 -34.84
C TYR A 156 7.43 -39.41 -35.19
N PHE A 157 8.47 -39.84 -35.90
CA PHE A 157 9.56 -38.96 -36.35
C PHE A 157 9.05 -37.84 -37.26
N TYR A 158 8.18 -38.16 -38.21
CA TYR A 158 7.60 -37.14 -39.10
C TYR A 158 6.75 -36.11 -38.36
N SER A 159 5.90 -36.55 -37.44
CA SER A 159 5.15 -35.64 -36.57
C SER A 159 6.10 -34.79 -35.71
N MET A 160 7.20 -35.36 -35.24
CA MET A 160 8.17 -34.64 -34.43
C MET A 160 8.93 -33.58 -35.23
N ILE A 161 9.29 -33.86 -36.48
CA ILE A 161 9.91 -32.89 -37.39
C ILE A 161 9.00 -31.66 -37.54
N HIS A 162 7.74 -31.86 -37.93
CA HIS A 162 6.77 -30.77 -38.11
C HIS A 162 6.49 -29.99 -36.82
N SER A 163 6.34 -30.71 -35.69
CA SER A 163 6.15 -30.08 -34.38
C SER A 163 7.35 -29.21 -34.00
N THR A 164 8.58 -29.73 -34.15
CA THR A 164 9.82 -29.02 -33.79
C THR A 164 10.00 -27.76 -34.64
N ILE A 165 9.72 -27.83 -35.95
CA ILE A 165 9.76 -26.67 -36.84
C ILE A 165 8.74 -25.61 -36.41
N SER A 166 7.51 -26.02 -36.10
CA SER A 166 6.47 -25.10 -35.62
C SER A 166 6.86 -24.46 -34.28
N GLU A 167 7.46 -25.23 -33.36
CA GLU A 167 7.93 -24.73 -32.08
C GLU A 167 9.07 -23.71 -32.24
N MET A 168 10.04 -23.96 -33.13
CA MET A 168 11.10 -23.01 -33.45
C MET A 168 10.54 -21.69 -34.01
N ARG A 169 9.53 -21.75 -34.89
CA ARG A 169 8.82 -20.56 -35.40
C ARG A 169 8.12 -19.80 -34.27
N ASN A 170 7.43 -20.52 -33.37
CA ASN A 170 6.76 -19.92 -32.22
C ASN A 170 7.76 -19.23 -31.28
N ILE A 171 8.96 -19.80 -31.06
CA ILE A 171 10.04 -19.18 -30.29
C ILE A 171 10.46 -17.84 -30.92
N PHE A 172 10.69 -17.80 -32.24
CA PHE A 172 11.01 -16.54 -32.93
C PHE A 172 9.89 -15.49 -32.85
N GLN A 173 8.64 -15.92 -32.92
CA GLN A 173 7.48 -15.04 -32.72
C GLN A 173 7.46 -14.46 -31.30
N CYS A 174 7.68 -15.28 -30.27
CA CYS A 174 7.81 -14.83 -28.88
C CYS A 174 8.94 -13.80 -28.73
N MET A 175 10.10 -14.05 -29.33
CA MET A 175 11.24 -13.14 -29.27
C MET A 175 11.00 -11.81 -29.96
N THR A 176 10.30 -11.82 -31.10
CA THR A 176 9.87 -10.60 -31.80
C THR A 176 8.94 -9.77 -30.92
N ILE A 177 8.05 -10.40 -30.17
CA ILE A 177 7.14 -9.71 -29.25
C ILE A 177 7.89 -9.18 -28.03
N CYS A 178 8.90 -9.90 -27.54
CA CYS A 178 9.76 -9.44 -26.46
C CYS A 178 10.55 -8.17 -26.85
N THR A 179 11.08 -8.10 -28.08
CA THR A 179 11.77 -6.89 -28.57
C THR A 179 10.80 -5.72 -28.79
N GLN A 180 9.57 -5.98 -29.23
CA GLN A 180 8.50 -4.98 -29.29
C GLN A 180 8.13 -4.45 -27.90
N TYR A 181 8.01 -5.32 -26.90
CA TYR A 181 7.80 -4.92 -25.50
C TYR A 181 8.92 -4.00 -25.01
N LEU A 182 10.18 -4.36 -25.27
CA LEU A 182 11.33 -3.53 -24.92
C LEU A 182 11.28 -2.16 -25.61
N LYS A 183 10.87 -2.11 -26.89
CA LYS A 183 10.68 -0.86 -27.65
C LYS A 183 9.62 0.04 -27.02
N LEU A 184 8.45 -0.51 -26.68
CA LEU A 184 7.37 0.24 -26.02
C LEU A 184 7.81 0.76 -24.65
N TYR A 185 8.50 -0.07 -23.88
CA TYR A 185 8.98 0.30 -22.55
C TYR A 185 9.98 1.47 -22.59
N CYS A 186 10.92 1.46 -23.55
CA CYS A 186 11.85 2.58 -23.74
C CYS A 186 11.13 3.84 -24.25
N TYR A 187 10.13 3.70 -25.13
CA TYR A 187 9.35 4.83 -25.64
C TYR A 187 8.58 5.56 -24.53
N ASP A 188 7.97 4.82 -23.60
CA ASP A 188 7.29 5.43 -22.44
C ASP A 188 8.25 6.27 -21.58
N ILE A 189 9.53 5.87 -21.50
CA ILE A 189 10.56 6.56 -20.72
C ILE A 189 11.10 7.78 -21.48
N GLU A 190 11.24 7.68 -22.80
CA GLU A 190 11.57 8.83 -23.65
C GLU A 190 10.48 9.91 -23.57
N LYS A 191 9.20 9.51 -23.64
CA LYS A 191 8.09 10.44 -23.45
C LYS A 191 8.11 11.13 -22.08
N LEU A 192 8.49 10.40 -21.03
CA LEU A 192 8.64 10.96 -19.69
C LEU A 192 9.80 11.98 -19.63
N HIS A 193 10.93 11.68 -20.28
CA HIS A 193 12.04 12.61 -20.42
C HIS A 193 11.62 13.88 -21.15
N ASP A 194 10.95 13.75 -22.30
CA ASP A 194 10.47 14.88 -23.10
C ASP A 194 9.49 15.75 -22.30
N SER A 195 8.59 15.14 -21.52
CA SER A 195 7.67 15.86 -20.62
C SER A 195 8.40 16.67 -19.54
N ASN A 196 9.47 16.11 -18.96
CA ASN A 196 10.28 16.81 -17.95
C ASN A 196 11.06 17.98 -18.57
N VAL A 197 11.55 17.80 -19.81
CA VAL A 197 12.21 18.88 -20.58
C VAL A 197 11.20 19.98 -20.92
N GLU A 198 9.99 19.63 -21.35
CA GLU A 198 8.93 20.60 -21.62
C GLU A 198 8.58 21.41 -20.37
N PHE A 199 8.42 20.75 -19.23
CA PHE A 199 8.15 21.42 -17.95
C PHE A 199 9.29 22.37 -17.54
N LEU A 200 10.55 21.95 -17.67
CA LEU A 200 11.70 22.82 -17.42
C LEU A 200 11.71 24.04 -18.35
N ASN A 201 11.39 23.84 -19.63
CA ASN A 201 11.28 24.91 -20.61
C ASN A 201 10.13 25.88 -20.29
N GLN A 202 9.02 25.41 -19.72
CA GLN A 202 7.93 26.27 -19.27
C GLN A 202 8.36 27.13 -18.08
N LEU A 203 8.97 26.54 -17.05
CA LEU A 203 9.46 27.27 -15.87
C LEU A 203 10.54 28.30 -16.24
N THR A 204 11.40 28.00 -17.22
CA THR A 204 12.46 28.92 -17.62
C THR A 204 11.98 30.08 -18.48
N LYS A 205 10.95 29.89 -19.33
CA LYS A 205 10.42 30.94 -20.23
C LYS A 205 9.77 32.11 -19.47
N ASP A 206 9.07 31.83 -18.38
CA ASP A 206 8.36 32.85 -17.59
C ASP A 206 9.06 33.22 -16.27
N SER A 207 10.28 32.71 -16.05
CA SER A 207 10.95 32.82 -14.75
C SER A 207 11.04 34.26 -14.23
N SER A 208 10.47 34.47 -13.03
CA SER A 208 10.60 35.70 -12.26
C SER A 208 12.04 35.98 -11.83
N VAL A 209 12.97 35.04 -12.03
CA VAL A 209 14.41 35.09 -11.68
C VAL A 209 15.13 36.28 -12.32
N TYR A 210 14.72 36.69 -13.52
CA TYR A 210 15.29 37.87 -14.18
C TYR A 210 14.50 39.16 -13.92
N ARG A 211 13.26 39.03 -13.40
CA ARG A 211 12.32 40.14 -13.17
C ARG A 211 12.36 40.67 -11.72
N TRP A 212 12.52 39.80 -10.73
CA TRP A 212 12.47 40.16 -9.31
C TRP A 212 13.49 41.24 -8.95
N ARG A 213 14.70 41.21 -9.54
CA ARG A 213 15.73 42.23 -9.30
C ARG A 213 15.27 43.60 -9.81
N ARG A 214 14.68 43.67 -11.00
CA ARG A 214 14.10 44.90 -11.54
C ARG A 214 12.98 45.41 -10.63
N VAL A 215 12.05 44.56 -10.22
CA VAL A 215 10.93 44.94 -9.35
C VAL A 215 11.43 45.39 -7.97
N PHE A 216 12.44 44.74 -7.42
CA PHE A 216 13.05 45.12 -6.16
C PHE A 216 13.67 46.52 -6.22
N GLU A 217 14.39 46.85 -7.30
CA GLU A 217 15.07 48.14 -7.42
C GLU A 217 14.18 49.29 -7.93
N GLU A 218 13.26 49.01 -8.85
CA GLU A 218 12.42 50.03 -9.48
C GLU A 218 11.12 50.29 -8.69
N VAL A 219 10.58 49.27 -8.02
CA VAL A 219 9.29 49.34 -7.32
C VAL A 219 9.51 49.37 -5.80
N LEU A 220 10.17 48.36 -5.21
CA LEU A 220 10.23 48.22 -3.75
C LEU A 220 11.17 49.21 -3.04
N LYS A 221 12.37 49.46 -3.58
CA LYS A 221 13.32 50.47 -3.01
C LYS A 221 12.81 51.91 -3.07
N LYS A 222 11.80 52.18 -3.90
CA LYS A 222 11.31 53.54 -4.17
C LYS A 222 9.90 53.79 -3.61
N LEU A 223 9.24 52.77 -3.07
CA LEU A 223 7.95 52.90 -2.38
C LEU A 223 8.20 53.07 -0.87
N ASN A 224 7.71 54.18 -0.34
CA ASN A 224 7.80 54.48 1.08
C ASN A 224 6.66 53.80 1.85
N THR A 225 6.94 53.38 3.07
CA THR A 225 5.95 52.81 3.98
C THR A 225 5.16 53.92 4.67
N VAL A 226 3.95 53.57 5.13
CA VAL A 226 3.04 54.51 5.81
C VAL A 226 3.29 54.57 7.33
N ASN A 227 4.06 53.63 7.89
CA ASN A 227 4.33 53.51 9.33
C ASN A 227 5.72 54.08 9.68
N SER A 228 5.74 55.19 10.41
CA SER A 228 6.85 56.14 10.42
C SER A 228 7.93 55.97 11.51
N GLU A 229 8.24 54.79 12.04
CA GLU A 229 9.30 54.75 13.11
C GLU A 229 10.38 53.67 13.03
N LYS A 230 10.32 52.63 12.17
CA LYS A 230 11.43 51.65 12.07
C LYS A 230 11.83 51.17 10.67
N GLU A 231 10.96 51.22 9.66
CA GLU A 231 11.23 50.70 8.30
C GLU A 231 10.71 51.71 7.27
N GLU A 232 11.59 52.43 6.57
CA GLU A 232 11.23 53.58 5.72
C GLU A 232 10.76 53.16 4.31
N ARG A 233 11.21 52.01 3.81
CA ARG A 233 10.92 51.53 2.44
C ARG A 233 10.34 50.12 2.46
N LEU A 234 9.51 49.80 1.46
CA LEU A 234 8.96 48.45 1.30
C LEU A 234 10.05 47.38 1.08
N SER A 235 11.21 47.77 0.57
CA SER A 235 12.39 46.90 0.46
C SER A 235 12.93 46.43 1.81
N ASP A 236 12.72 47.17 2.89
CA ASP A 236 13.35 46.89 4.19
C ASP A 236 12.71 45.67 4.88
N PHE A 237 11.50 45.29 4.44
CA PHE A 237 10.81 44.06 4.87
C PHE A 237 11.34 42.78 4.21
N LEU A 238 12.18 42.89 3.18
CA LEU A 238 12.67 41.77 2.38
C LEU A 238 14.19 41.71 2.41
N SER A 239 14.74 40.58 2.85
CA SER A 239 16.18 40.32 2.82
C SER A 239 16.67 40.15 1.39
N ILE A 240 17.47 41.10 0.89
CA ILE A 240 18.06 41.02 -0.46
C ILE A 240 19.04 39.84 -0.59
N GLU A 241 19.78 39.54 0.48
CA GLU A 241 20.76 38.43 0.53
C GLU A 241 20.06 37.09 0.35
N ASP A 242 18.90 36.91 0.98
CA ASP A 242 18.10 35.71 0.79
C ASP A 242 17.60 35.62 -0.65
N LEU A 243 17.03 36.69 -1.22
CA LEU A 243 16.54 36.67 -2.60
C LEU A 243 17.65 36.40 -3.62
N GLU A 244 18.85 36.97 -3.42
CA GLU A 244 20.02 36.66 -4.24
C GLU A 244 20.48 35.21 -4.08
N SER A 245 20.46 34.68 -2.86
CA SER A 245 20.73 33.26 -2.59
C SER A 245 19.73 32.36 -3.32
N HIS A 246 18.42 32.65 -3.23
CA HIS A 246 17.37 31.89 -3.92
C HIS A 246 17.52 31.97 -5.45
N SER A 247 17.86 33.14 -6.00
CA SER A 247 18.12 33.33 -7.44
C SER A 247 19.36 32.56 -7.90
N ASN A 248 20.45 32.59 -7.13
CA ASN A 248 21.68 31.86 -7.45
C ASN A 248 21.46 30.34 -7.34
N ASN A 249 20.71 29.90 -6.33
CA ASN A 249 20.32 28.51 -6.16
C ASN A 249 19.41 28.04 -7.30
N PHE A 250 18.49 28.88 -7.78
CA PHE A 250 17.68 28.57 -8.97
C PHE A 250 18.57 28.36 -10.21
N LEU A 251 19.50 29.26 -10.49
CA LEU A 251 20.40 29.15 -11.65
C LEU A 251 21.32 27.93 -11.55
N ALA A 252 21.87 27.66 -10.37
CA ALA A 252 22.69 26.48 -10.11
C ALA A 252 21.89 25.19 -10.30
N THR A 253 20.69 25.11 -9.72
CA THR A 253 19.80 23.95 -9.80
C THR A 253 19.33 23.72 -11.24
N ASN A 254 18.95 24.78 -11.96
CA ASN A 254 18.58 24.70 -13.38
C ASN A 254 19.72 24.14 -14.26
N LYS A 255 20.97 24.59 -14.01
CA LYS A 255 22.15 24.07 -14.71
C LYS A 255 22.40 22.59 -14.41
N VAL A 256 22.22 22.17 -13.15
CA VAL A 256 22.33 20.76 -12.73
C VAL A 256 21.23 19.90 -13.36
N ILE A 257 19.98 20.36 -13.36
CA ILE A 257 18.87 19.64 -14.00
C ILE A 257 19.12 19.51 -15.50
N SER A 258 19.52 20.59 -16.17
CA SER A 258 19.78 20.60 -17.61
C SER A 258 20.91 19.62 -17.99
N SER A 259 22.02 19.61 -17.24
CA SER A 259 23.12 18.67 -17.49
C SER A 259 22.72 17.23 -17.19
N LYS A 260 21.93 17.00 -16.14
CA LYS A 260 21.40 15.67 -15.80
C LYS A 260 20.43 15.15 -16.87
N LEU A 261 19.50 15.98 -17.35
CA LEU A 261 18.58 15.62 -18.42
C LEU A 261 19.34 15.31 -19.73
N GLN A 262 20.43 16.03 -20.03
CA GLN A 262 21.28 15.73 -21.17
C GLN A 262 22.02 14.38 -21.00
N GLN A 263 22.56 14.10 -19.81
CA GLN A 263 23.17 12.81 -19.48
C GLN A 263 22.16 11.66 -19.63
N LEU A 264 20.95 11.85 -19.11
CA LEU A 264 19.86 10.86 -19.23
C LEU A 264 19.44 10.66 -20.69
N LYS A 265 19.42 11.71 -21.52
CA LYS A 265 19.19 11.55 -22.98
C LYS A 265 20.31 10.73 -23.64
N GLY A 266 21.56 10.93 -23.23
CA GLY A 266 22.69 10.10 -23.67
C GLY A 266 22.47 8.61 -23.34
N GLN A 267 22.04 8.30 -22.12
CA GLN A 267 21.71 6.93 -21.69
C GLN A 267 20.51 6.33 -22.44
N ILE A 268 19.51 7.14 -22.78
CA ILE A 268 18.36 6.71 -23.61
C ILE A 268 18.83 6.38 -25.03
N ASN A 269 19.72 7.19 -25.62
CA ASN A 269 20.27 6.95 -26.95
C ASN A 269 21.16 5.70 -26.99
N GLU A 270 22.03 5.50 -25.99
CA GLU A 270 22.81 4.26 -25.87
C GLU A 270 21.89 3.03 -25.76
N SER A 271 20.78 3.15 -25.01
CA SER A 271 19.75 2.11 -24.96
C SER A 271 19.07 1.88 -26.30
N LEU A 272 18.97 2.88 -27.18
CA LEU A 272 18.42 2.72 -28.53
C LEU A 272 19.38 1.90 -29.40
N ASP A 273 20.67 2.21 -29.37
CA ASP A 273 21.71 1.49 -30.13
C ASP A 273 21.78 0.02 -29.70
N LYS A 274 21.76 -0.23 -28.39
CA LYS A 274 21.73 -1.60 -27.82
C LYS A 274 20.49 -2.39 -28.26
N ARG A 275 19.33 -1.75 -28.40
CA ARG A 275 18.11 -2.39 -28.94
C ARG A 275 18.22 -2.72 -30.42
N GLN A 276 18.83 -1.83 -31.21
CA GLN A 276 19.08 -2.10 -32.62
C GLN A 276 20.02 -3.29 -32.79
N HIS A 277 21.08 -3.38 -31.96
CA HIS A 277 21.97 -4.53 -31.94
C HIS A 277 21.23 -5.85 -31.63
N ILE A 278 20.35 -5.85 -30.61
CA ILE A 278 19.50 -7.02 -30.29
C ILE A 278 18.59 -7.38 -31.47
N SER A 279 17.99 -6.39 -32.14
CA SER A 279 17.13 -6.63 -33.30
C SER A 279 17.89 -7.21 -34.49
N LEU A 280 19.12 -6.75 -34.75
CA LEU A 280 19.99 -7.29 -35.80
C LEU A 280 20.43 -8.71 -35.48
N LYS A 281 20.82 -8.99 -34.23
CA LYS A 281 21.15 -10.36 -33.76
C LYS A 281 19.95 -11.30 -33.90
N LEU A 282 18.74 -10.84 -33.60
CA LEU A 282 17.53 -11.64 -33.80
C LEU A 282 17.26 -11.91 -35.29
N GLN A 283 17.48 -10.92 -36.16
CA GLN A 283 17.32 -11.09 -37.61
C GLN A 283 18.36 -12.05 -38.19
N SER A 284 19.63 -12.00 -37.73
CA SER A 284 20.66 -12.95 -38.15
C SER A 284 20.35 -14.37 -37.67
N LEU A 285 19.90 -14.53 -36.42
CA LEU A 285 19.46 -15.84 -35.90
C LEU A 285 18.26 -16.37 -36.70
N LYS A 286 17.28 -15.53 -37.01
CA LYS A 286 16.15 -15.93 -37.84
C LYS A 286 16.61 -16.47 -39.20
N SER A 287 17.54 -15.78 -39.87
CA SER A 287 18.10 -16.29 -41.14
C SER A 287 18.94 -17.56 -41.03
N GLN A 288 19.54 -17.84 -39.87
CA GLN A 288 20.37 -19.03 -39.65
C GLN A 288 19.54 -20.29 -39.36
N PHE A 289 18.41 -20.14 -38.68
CA PHE A 289 17.59 -21.26 -38.20
C PHE A 289 16.26 -21.43 -38.95
N GLU A 290 15.81 -20.44 -39.73
CA GLU A 290 14.62 -20.55 -40.56
C GLU A 290 15.01 -21.06 -41.96
N GLU A 291 15.05 -22.38 -42.11
CA GLU A 291 15.19 -23.02 -43.42
C GLU A 291 13.87 -22.90 -44.21
N PRO A 292 13.91 -22.67 -45.54
CA PRO A 292 12.72 -22.55 -46.35
C PRO A 292 11.92 -23.88 -46.34
N ALA A 293 10.59 -23.77 -46.30
CA ALA A 293 9.67 -24.91 -46.24
C ALA A 293 9.87 -25.94 -47.38
N SER A 294 10.51 -25.55 -48.48
CA SER A 294 10.85 -26.41 -49.62
C SER A 294 11.81 -27.55 -49.26
N ASN A 295 12.64 -27.41 -48.23
CA ASN A 295 13.56 -28.48 -47.83
C ASN A 295 12.82 -29.67 -47.21
N TYR A 296 11.64 -29.42 -46.62
CA TYR A 296 10.84 -30.43 -45.91
C TYR A 296 9.75 -31.10 -46.78
N GLU A 297 9.65 -30.69 -48.05
CA GLU A 297 8.81 -31.36 -49.06
C GLU A 297 9.34 -32.76 -49.38
N MET A 298 10.67 -32.94 -49.32
CA MET A 298 11.32 -34.23 -49.51
C MET A 298 10.89 -35.24 -48.44
N GLU A 299 10.79 -34.83 -47.18
CA GLU A 299 10.36 -35.64 -46.04
C GLU A 299 8.89 -36.05 -46.16
N SER A 300 8.06 -35.15 -46.68
CA SER A 300 6.66 -35.45 -46.96
C SER A 300 6.51 -36.47 -48.08
N HIS A 301 7.29 -36.33 -49.16
CA HIS A 301 7.34 -37.33 -50.23
C HIS A 301 7.96 -38.66 -49.76
N MET A 302 8.99 -38.62 -48.90
CA MET A 302 9.58 -39.82 -48.29
C MET A 302 8.57 -40.58 -47.43
N MET A 303 7.72 -39.87 -46.68
CA MET A 303 6.64 -40.48 -45.90
C MET A 303 5.56 -41.08 -46.80
N GLU A 304 5.13 -40.35 -47.84
CA GLU A 304 4.13 -40.84 -48.79
C GLU A 304 4.57 -42.16 -49.46
N ARG A 305 5.84 -42.23 -49.88
CA ARG A 305 6.45 -43.46 -50.43
C ARG A 305 6.59 -44.58 -49.39
N PHE A 306 6.83 -44.23 -48.14
CA PHE A 306 6.92 -45.20 -47.05
C PHE A 306 5.56 -45.84 -46.78
N ASP A 307 4.49 -45.06 -46.75
CA ASP A 307 3.11 -45.55 -46.56
C ASP A 307 2.66 -46.46 -47.72
N GLU A 308 3.00 -46.10 -48.97
CA GLU A 308 2.78 -46.97 -50.14
C GLU A 308 3.46 -48.34 -49.96
N MET A 309 4.75 -48.35 -49.62
CA MET A 309 5.52 -49.59 -49.46
C MET A 309 5.06 -50.44 -48.27
N ILE A 310 4.67 -49.81 -47.15
CA ILE A 310 4.11 -50.52 -45.98
C ILE A 310 2.75 -51.11 -46.30
N TYR A 311 1.87 -50.37 -46.98
CA TYR A 311 0.54 -50.84 -47.35
C TYR A 311 0.63 -52.09 -48.23
N ASP A 312 1.47 -52.05 -49.27
CA ASP A 312 1.67 -53.18 -50.20
C ASP A 312 2.26 -54.40 -49.49
N LEU A 313 3.25 -54.21 -48.62
CA LEU A 313 3.89 -55.30 -47.87
C LEU A 313 2.94 -55.92 -46.82
N LYS A 314 2.15 -55.11 -46.12
CA LYS A 314 1.12 -55.59 -45.18
C LYS A 314 0.04 -56.36 -45.90
N LYS A 315 -0.42 -55.86 -47.04
CA LYS A 315 -1.43 -56.52 -47.86
C LYS A 315 -0.93 -57.88 -48.35
N SER A 316 0.25 -57.93 -48.96
CA SER A 316 0.91 -59.17 -49.39
C SER A 316 1.09 -60.18 -48.24
N THR A 317 1.53 -59.71 -47.08
CA THR A 317 1.73 -60.58 -45.90
C THR A 317 0.41 -61.08 -45.31
N ARG A 318 -0.66 -60.27 -45.29
CA ARG A 318 -2.00 -60.69 -44.83
C ARG A 318 -2.64 -61.69 -45.77
N GLU A 319 -2.56 -61.46 -47.09
CA GLU A 319 -3.02 -62.42 -48.10
C GLU A 319 -2.32 -63.78 -47.96
N THR A 320 -1.05 -63.78 -47.55
CA THR A 320 -0.27 -65.01 -47.29
C THR A 320 -0.63 -65.68 -45.95
N LEU A 321 -1.04 -64.91 -44.93
CA LEU A 321 -1.43 -65.42 -43.62
C LEU A 321 -2.89 -65.91 -43.56
N GLU A 322 -3.75 -65.41 -44.45
CA GLU A 322 -5.16 -65.80 -44.57
C GLU A 322 -5.36 -67.13 -45.33
N MET A 323 -4.33 -67.61 -46.05
CA MET A 323 -4.32 -68.93 -46.69
C MET A 323 -4.32 -70.06 -45.65
N GLY A 324 -5.29 -70.98 -45.73
CA GLY A 324 -5.39 -72.13 -44.83
C GLY A 324 -4.33 -73.21 -45.11
N SER A 325 -4.01 -74.07 -44.12
CA SER A 325 -3.04 -75.17 -44.29
C SER A 325 -3.35 -76.13 -45.45
N ASP A 326 -4.61 -76.17 -45.86
CA ASP A 326 -5.15 -77.12 -46.84
C ASP A 326 -5.11 -76.56 -48.28
N GLU A 327 -4.84 -75.26 -48.46
CA GLU A 327 -4.78 -74.57 -49.76
C GLU A 327 -3.35 -74.45 -50.33
N ILE A 328 -2.37 -74.97 -49.59
CA ILE A 328 -0.95 -74.71 -49.83
C ILE A 328 -0.32 -75.90 -50.59
N SER A 329 -0.26 -75.78 -51.92
CA SER A 329 0.57 -76.65 -52.77
C SER A 329 2.06 -76.40 -52.50
N PRO A 330 2.95 -77.42 -52.60
CA PRO A 330 4.40 -77.23 -52.50
C PRO A 330 4.95 -76.21 -53.52
N GLU A 331 4.30 -76.02 -54.66
CA GLU A 331 4.65 -74.99 -55.66
C GLU A 331 4.32 -73.56 -55.17
N LEU A 332 3.22 -73.42 -54.41
CA LEU A 332 2.80 -72.16 -53.82
C LEU A 332 3.75 -71.75 -52.68
N LEU A 333 4.27 -72.72 -51.90
CA LEU A 333 5.29 -72.49 -50.88
C LEU A 333 6.60 -71.98 -51.46
N VAL A 334 7.02 -72.51 -52.61
CA VAL A 334 8.21 -72.01 -53.32
C VAL A 334 7.98 -70.56 -53.76
N THR A 335 6.80 -70.26 -54.32
CA THR A 335 6.42 -68.90 -54.74
C THR A 335 6.39 -67.91 -53.57
N ILE A 336 5.82 -68.31 -52.43
CA ILE A 336 5.78 -67.51 -51.20
C ILE A 336 7.21 -67.31 -50.66
N SER A 337 8.05 -68.35 -50.67
CA SER A 337 9.43 -68.24 -50.21
C SER A 337 10.27 -67.29 -51.08
N GLN A 338 10.01 -67.26 -52.39
CA GLN A 338 10.67 -66.34 -53.31
C GLN A 338 10.22 -64.89 -53.09
N LYS A 339 8.92 -64.66 -52.88
CA LYS A 339 8.39 -63.34 -52.51
C LYS A 339 8.96 -62.83 -51.18
N ILE A 340 9.04 -63.68 -50.16
CA ILE A 340 9.67 -63.34 -48.88
C ILE A 340 11.15 -62.97 -49.06
N LEU A 341 11.85 -63.63 -49.99
CA LEU A 341 13.23 -63.32 -50.31
C LEU A 341 13.37 -61.97 -51.05
N GLU A 342 12.45 -61.65 -51.94
CA GLU A 342 12.36 -60.36 -52.63
C GLU A 342 12.05 -59.22 -51.64
N ASP A 343 11.09 -59.42 -50.74
CA ASP A 343 10.72 -58.48 -49.68
C ASP A 343 11.90 -58.24 -48.72
N LYS A 344 12.61 -59.31 -48.34
CA LYS A 344 13.82 -59.27 -47.51
C LYS A 344 14.94 -58.45 -48.15
N ASN A 345 15.17 -58.61 -49.45
CA ASN A 345 16.32 -58.02 -50.12
C ASN A 345 16.07 -56.62 -50.69
N SER A 346 14.81 -56.27 -51.02
CA SER A 346 14.48 -55.02 -51.70
C SER A 346 13.66 -54.05 -50.86
N VAL A 347 12.54 -54.50 -50.28
CA VAL A 347 11.54 -53.61 -49.66
C VAL A 347 11.92 -53.25 -48.23
N ILE A 348 12.30 -54.25 -47.42
CA ILE A 348 12.67 -54.06 -46.01
C ILE A 348 13.87 -53.11 -45.83
N PRO A 349 14.97 -53.20 -46.61
CA PRO A 349 16.08 -52.25 -46.50
C PRO A 349 15.70 -50.81 -46.87
N LYS A 350 14.81 -50.63 -47.86
CA LYS A 350 14.31 -49.30 -48.26
C LYS A 350 13.44 -48.67 -47.17
N LEU A 351 12.49 -49.43 -46.62
CA LEU A 351 11.66 -48.99 -45.50
C LEU A 351 12.52 -48.60 -44.29
N PHE A 352 13.52 -49.42 -43.95
CA PHE A 352 14.46 -49.11 -42.87
C PHE A 352 15.29 -47.86 -43.17
N THR A 353 15.73 -47.66 -44.42
CA THR A 353 16.51 -46.47 -44.83
C THR A 353 15.70 -45.18 -44.69
N VAL A 354 14.42 -45.20 -45.08
CA VAL A 354 13.52 -44.04 -44.93
C VAL A 354 13.23 -43.75 -43.45
N ALA A 355 12.94 -44.77 -42.64
CA ALA A 355 12.76 -44.56 -41.20
C ALA A 355 14.05 -44.03 -40.53
N GLN A 356 15.23 -44.51 -40.97
CA GLN A 356 16.53 -44.07 -40.47
C GLN A 356 16.87 -42.64 -40.91
N SER A 357 16.50 -42.21 -42.12
CA SER A 357 16.70 -40.82 -42.56
C SER A 357 15.78 -39.86 -41.82
N LEU A 358 14.51 -40.23 -41.60
CA LEU A 358 13.57 -39.44 -40.79
C LEU A 358 14.05 -39.33 -39.33
N TYR A 359 14.59 -40.41 -38.76
CA TYR A 359 15.19 -40.38 -37.42
C TYR A 359 16.38 -39.39 -37.35
N LEU A 360 17.33 -39.47 -38.30
CA LEU A 360 18.51 -38.59 -38.30
C LEU A 360 18.11 -37.12 -38.45
N GLN A 361 17.13 -36.83 -39.30
CA GLN A 361 16.61 -35.49 -39.49
C GLN A 361 15.91 -34.96 -38.24
N ALA A 362 15.11 -35.79 -37.57
CA ALA A 362 14.48 -35.43 -36.30
C ALA A 362 15.52 -35.14 -35.20
N GLU A 363 16.59 -35.94 -35.13
CA GLU A 363 17.70 -35.73 -34.20
C GLU A 363 18.45 -34.42 -34.48
N GLU A 364 18.78 -34.13 -35.75
CA GLU A 364 19.42 -32.88 -36.15
C GLU A 364 18.56 -31.66 -35.81
N LEU A 365 17.25 -31.72 -36.07
CA LEU A 365 16.33 -30.62 -35.76
C LEU A 365 16.16 -30.39 -34.26
N LEU A 366 16.12 -31.44 -33.45
CA LEU A 366 16.11 -31.30 -31.99
C LEU A 366 17.41 -30.67 -31.48
N ALA A 367 18.55 -31.03 -32.06
CA ALA A 367 19.83 -30.38 -31.75
C ALA A 367 19.84 -28.90 -32.16
N LYS A 368 19.36 -28.56 -33.36
CA LYS A 368 19.18 -27.17 -33.81
C LYS A 368 18.24 -26.38 -32.90
N LYS A 369 17.13 -26.98 -32.45
CA LYS A 369 16.20 -26.37 -31.49
C LYS A 369 16.88 -26.09 -30.16
N ARG A 370 17.68 -27.02 -29.63
CA ARG A 370 18.43 -26.83 -28.38
C ARG A 370 19.43 -25.66 -28.51
N GLN A 371 20.18 -25.61 -29.61
CA GLN A 371 21.09 -24.51 -29.90
C GLN A 371 20.35 -23.16 -30.01
N LEU A 372 19.17 -23.15 -30.64
CA LEU A 372 18.31 -21.96 -30.70
C LEU A 372 17.89 -21.51 -29.28
N GLN A 373 17.49 -22.45 -28.41
CA GLN A 373 17.09 -22.13 -27.05
C GLN A 373 18.22 -21.48 -26.24
N GLU A 374 19.45 -21.98 -26.37
CA GLU A 374 20.64 -21.39 -25.76
C GLU A 374 20.87 -19.95 -26.24
N GLN A 375 20.82 -19.72 -27.55
CA GLN A 375 20.97 -18.38 -28.13
C GLN A 375 19.83 -17.43 -27.73
N VAL A 376 18.60 -17.94 -27.63
CA VAL A 376 17.42 -17.18 -27.20
C VAL A 376 17.57 -16.72 -25.75
N MET A 377 18.08 -17.58 -24.86
CA MET A 377 18.35 -17.16 -23.48
C MET A 377 19.38 -16.04 -23.41
N PHE A 378 20.42 -16.07 -24.26
CA PHE A 378 21.38 -14.97 -24.34
C PHE A 378 20.71 -13.66 -24.78
N VAL A 379 19.81 -13.71 -25.76
CA VAL A 379 19.05 -12.53 -26.21
C VAL A 379 18.08 -12.03 -25.14
N LEU A 380 17.46 -12.93 -24.36
CA LEU A 380 16.62 -12.56 -23.20
C LEU A 380 17.45 -11.90 -22.09
N SER A 381 18.66 -12.39 -21.84
CA SER A 381 19.64 -11.80 -20.92
C SER A 381 20.04 -10.38 -21.34
N GLN A 382 20.35 -10.18 -22.62
CA GLN A 382 20.63 -8.86 -23.18
C GLN A 382 19.42 -7.92 -23.08
N THR A 383 18.22 -8.45 -23.30
CA THR A 383 16.98 -7.70 -23.14
C THR A 383 16.77 -7.26 -21.68
N ALA A 384 17.06 -8.14 -20.72
CA ALA A 384 16.99 -7.83 -19.29
C ALA A 384 17.96 -6.71 -18.89
N PHE A 385 19.18 -6.76 -19.41
CA PHE A 385 20.19 -5.72 -19.18
C PHE A 385 19.73 -4.34 -19.66
N VAL A 386 19.23 -4.25 -20.90
CA VAL A 386 18.70 -2.98 -21.44
C VAL A 386 17.51 -2.49 -20.60
N GLN A 387 16.61 -3.40 -20.20
CA GLN A 387 15.49 -3.07 -19.34
C GLN A 387 15.93 -2.55 -17.96
N PHE A 388 16.98 -3.14 -17.37
CA PHE A 388 17.52 -2.69 -16.09
C PHE A 388 18.18 -1.30 -16.20
N HIS A 389 18.97 -1.09 -17.25
CA HIS A 389 19.60 0.21 -17.51
C HIS A 389 18.56 1.33 -17.65
N ILE A 390 17.53 1.11 -18.48
CA ILE A 390 16.48 2.11 -18.69
C ILE A 390 15.55 2.26 -17.47
N LEU A 391 15.40 1.23 -16.62
CA LEU A 391 14.74 1.36 -15.32
C LEU A 391 15.51 2.30 -14.38
N GLY A 392 16.84 2.26 -14.42
CA GLY A 392 17.71 3.23 -13.73
C GLY A 392 17.41 4.66 -14.17
N VAL A 393 17.33 4.90 -15.48
CA VAL A 393 16.94 6.20 -16.07
C VAL A 393 15.56 6.63 -15.58
N LYS A 394 14.57 5.73 -15.62
CA LYS A 394 13.21 6.02 -15.13
C LYS A 394 13.20 6.41 -13.65
N ARG A 395 13.98 5.75 -12.80
CA ARG A 395 14.10 6.08 -11.38
C ARG A 395 14.72 7.46 -11.18
N ALA A 396 15.78 7.78 -11.93
CA ALA A 396 16.40 9.10 -11.89
C ALA A 396 15.43 10.20 -12.32
N LEU A 397 14.67 9.99 -13.41
CA LEU A 397 13.65 10.94 -13.86
C LEU A 397 12.54 11.16 -12.82
N LEU A 398 11.97 10.08 -12.28
CA LEU A 398 10.82 10.17 -11.37
C LEU A 398 11.16 10.66 -9.96
N LYS A 399 12.37 10.37 -9.47
CA LYS A 399 12.76 10.73 -8.09
C LYS A 399 13.66 11.95 -8.07
N GLU A 400 14.81 11.90 -8.75
CA GLU A 400 15.82 12.95 -8.68
C GLU A 400 15.40 14.19 -9.46
N CYS A 401 15.04 14.04 -10.74
CA CYS A 401 14.66 15.18 -11.57
C CYS A 401 13.35 15.82 -11.10
N ASN A 402 12.34 15.03 -10.72
CA ASN A 402 11.09 15.59 -10.22
C ASN A 402 11.28 16.33 -8.89
N GLN A 403 12.06 15.80 -7.95
CA GLN A 403 12.36 16.51 -6.71
C GLN A 403 13.13 17.81 -6.97
N GLN A 404 14.08 17.79 -7.91
CA GLN A 404 14.80 19.00 -8.31
C GLN A 404 13.89 20.01 -9.02
N LEU A 405 12.96 19.56 -9.87
CA LEU A 405 11.95 20.39 -10.53
C LEU A 405 10.96 20.99 -9.53
N GLU A 406 10.53 20.24 -8.52
CA GLU A 406 9.70 20.74 -7.42
C GLU A 406 10.44 21.82 -6.61
N SER A 407 11.73 21.59 -6.30
CA SER A 407 12.55 22.61 -5.64
C SER A 407 12.72 23.86 -6.52
N LEU A 408 12.86 23.69 -7.83
CA LEU A 408 12.94 24.79 -8.78
C LEU A 408 11.64 25.60 -8.80
N GLN A 409 10.50 24.92 -8.79
CA GLN A 409 9.17 25.52 -8.73
C GLN A 409 8.96 26.29 -7.42
N GLU A 410 9.40 25.75 -6.28
CA GLU A 410 9.31 26.46 -4.99
C GLU A 410 10.18 27.73 -4.98
N LEU A 411 11.41 27.64 -5.51
CA LEU A 411 12.29 28.79 -5.63
C LEU A 411 11.69 29.86 -6.55
N GLU A 412 11.09 29.46 -7.67
CA GLU A 412 10.39 30.37 -8.58
C GLU A 412 9.20 31.04 -7.90
N LEU A 413 8.37 30.27 -7.18
CA LEU A 413 7.22 30.80 -6.44
C LEU A 413 7.66 31.85 -5.42
N ARG A 414 8.72 31.58 -4.64
CA ARG A 414 9.27 32.55 -3.68
C ARG A 414 9.76 33.84 -4.35
N LEU A 415 10.37 33.73 -5.52
CA LEU A 415 10.81 34.90 -6.30
C LEU A 415 9.61 35.66 -6.90
N SER A 416 8.54 34.96 -7.29
CA SER A 416 7.31 35.60 -7.79
C SER A 416 6.57 36.39 -6.70
N GLN A 417 6.62 35.96 -5.44
CA GLN A 417 6.00 36.67 -4.30
C GLN A 417 6.55 38.09 -4.09
N VAL A 418 7.76 38.37 -4.58
CA VAL A 418 8.36 39.72 -4.58
C VAL A 418 7.54 40.68 -5.45
N GLU A 419 6.94 40.19 -6.54
CA GLU A 419 6.09 40.97 -7.43
C GLU A 419 4.75 41.32 -6.77
N ASP A 420 4.23 40.44 -5.91
CA ASP A 420 2.95 40.62 -5.22
C ASP A 420 3.05 41.43 -3.91
N PHE A 421 4.26 41.62 -3.38
CA PHE A 421 4.49 42.26 -2.08
C PHE A 421 3.87 43.68 -1.95
N PRO A 422 3.92 44.56 -2.97
CA PRO A 422 3.24 45.86 -2.90
C PRO A 422 1.72 45.74 -2.74
N ILE A 423 1.10 44.75 -3.38
CA ILE A 423 -0.35 44.50 -3.30
C ILE A 423 -0.70 44.00 -1.91
N PHE A 424 0.09 43.07 -1.38
CA PHE A 424 -0.07 42.53 -0.02
C PHE A 424 0.01 43.63 1.04
N TYR A 425 0.98 44.54 0.93
CA TYR A 425 1.10 45.68 1.84
C TYR A 425 -0.12 46.61 1.73
N GLY A 426 -0.60 46.89 0.52
CA GLY A 426 -1.83 47.67 0.32
C GLY A 426 -3.05 47.05 1.00
N LEU A 427 -3.23 45.72 0.91
CA LEU A 427 -4.31 45.00 1.60
C LEU A 427 -4.15 45.07 3.13
N ARG A 428 -2.92 44.95 3.64
CA ARG A 428 -2.65 45.08 5.08
C ARG A 428 -3.03 46.46 5.61
N LEU A 429 -2.74 47.53 4.86
CA LEU A 429 -3.14 48.89 5.23
C LEU A 429 -4.67 49.05 5.26
N ILE A 430 -5.37 48.50 4.26
CA ILE A 430 -6.84 48.52 4.19
C ILE A 430 -7.45 47.77 5.38
N GLU A 431 -6.88 46.62 5.75
CA GLU A 431 -7.33 45.82 6.89
C GLU A 431 -7.08 46.53 8.23
N GLN A 432 -5.95 47.21 8.38
CA GLN A 432 -5.67 48.03 9.58
C GLN A 432 -6.69 49.17 9.70
N LEU A 433 -7.04 49.82 8.58
CA LEU A 433 -8.08 50.84 8.57
C LEU A 433 -9.47 50.26 8.91
N ARG A 434 -9.81 49.09 8.38
CA ARG A 434 -11.07 48.40 8.71
C ARG A 434 -11.18 48.12 10.22
N ARG A 435 -10.08 47.64 10.83
CA ARG A 435 -10.02 47.35 12.28
C ARG A 435 -10.20 48.62 13.11
N ASN A 436 -9.58 49.72 12.72
CA ASN A 436 -9.75 51.01 13.40
C ASN A 436 -11.20 51.52 13.30
N ASN A 437 -11.83 51.41 12.13
CA ASN A 437 -13.24 51.78 11.95
C ASN A 437 -14.18 50.90 12.80
N TRP A 438 -13.92 49.59 12.84
CA TRP A 438 -14.68 48.65 13.68
C TRP A 438 -14.55 48.98 15.18
N LEU A 439 -13.32 49.26 15.64
CA LEU A 439 -13.06 49.61 17.03
C LEU A 439 -13.74 50.92 17.43
N GLY A 440 -13.67 51.95 16.58
CA GLY A 440 -14.37 53.22 16.80
C GLY A 440 -15.90 53.08 16.84
N GLN A 441 -16.47 52.12 16.11
CA GLN A 441 -17.90 51.80 16.18
C GLN A 441 -18.28 51.05 17.46
N LEU A 442 -17.42 50.13 17.92
CA LEU A 442 -17.61 49.44 19.19
C LEU A 442 -17.59 50.42 20.37
N GLU A 443 -16.65 51.37 20.37
CA GLU A 443 -16.60 52.45 21.36
C GLU A 443 -17.86 53.34 21.32
N LYS A 444 -18.42 53.59 20.13
CA LYS A 444 -19.67 54.34 19.99
C LYS A 444 -20.86 53.56 20.58
N LEU A 445 -20.94 52.26 20.33
CA LEU A 445 -21.97 51.40 20.90
C LEU A 445 -21.85 51.33 22.44
N GLU A 446 -20.63 51.17 22.96
CA GLU A 446 -20.38 51.17 24.40
C GLU A 446 -20.81 52.50 25.05
N ARG A 447 -20.49 53.64 24.40
CA ARG A 447 -20.94 54.96 24.86
C ARG A 447 -22.47 55.08 24.88
N ASN A 448 -23.16 54.58 23.86
CA ASN A 448 -24.62 54.61 23.81
C ASN A 448 -25.25 53.72 24.91
N MET A 449 -24.76 52.48 25.08
CA MET A 449 -25.23 51.58 26.13
C MET A 449 -25.02 52.18 27.53
N ARG A 450 -23.88 52.84 27.75
CA ARG A 450 -23.59 53.53 29.01
C ARG A 450 -24.59 54.66 29.28
N GLN A 451 -24.96 55.43 28.25
CA GLN A 451 -25.97 56.47 28.38
C GLN A 451 -27.35 55.89 28.70
N GLU A 452 -27.75 54.79 28.07
CA GLU A 452 -29.04 54.13 28.35
C GLU A 452 -29.12 53.60 29.80
N PHE A 453 -28.07 52.92 30.28
CA PHE A 453 -28.03 52.45 31.67
C PHE A 453 -28.03 53.60 32.69
N GLN A 454 -27.39 54.73 32.37
CA GLN A 454 -27.44 55.91 33.21
C GLN A 454 -28.86 56.46 33.33
N VAL A 455 -29.59 56.56 32.20
CA VAL A 455 -30.99 57.02 32.20
C VAL A 455 -31.90 56.09 33.03
N ILE A 456 -31.72 54.76 32.91
CA ILE A 456 -32.47 53.78 33.71
C ILE A 456 -32.15 53.95 35.21
N SER A 457 -30.88 54.14 35.56
CA SER A 457 -30.47 54.39 36.95
C SER A 457 -31.10 55.67 37.51
N GLU A 458 -31.12 56.75 36.73
CA GLU A 458 -31.73 58.02 37.13
C GLU A 458 -33.25 57.91 37.29
N ALA A 459 -33.93 57.10 36.47
CA ALA A 459 -35.37 56.86 36.59
C ALA A 459 -35.72 56.06 37.86
N GLU A 460 -34.96 55.00 38.15
CA GLU A 460 -35.14 54.19 39.37
C GLU A 460 -34.88 55.04 40.64
N GLU A 461 -33.84 55.87 40.63
CA GLU A 461 -33.54 56.78 41.74
C GLU A 461 -34.70 57.76 42.01
N LYS A 462 -35.35 58.27 40.95
CA LYS A 462 -36.57 59.09 41.09
C LYS A 462 -37.76 58.30 41.63
N TYR A 463 -37.96 57.06 41.21
CA TYR A 463 -39.05 56.21 41.73
C TYR A 463 -38.87 55.91 43.21
N ARG A 464 -37.64 55.60 43.65
CA ARG A 464 -37.35 55.36 45.06
C ARG A 464 -37.41 56.62 45.90
N GLN A 465 -37.01 57.77 45.38
CA GLN A 465 -37.23 59.06 46.06
C GLN A 465 -38.72 59.28 46.31
N LYS A 466 -39.59 59.05 45.31
CA LYS A 466 -41.05 59.12 45.49
C LYS A 466 -41.56 58.09 46.50
N TRP A 467 -40.99 56.88 46.51
CA TRP A 467 -41.32 55.84 47.48
C TRP A 467 -40.91 56.24 48.91
N ASP A 468 -39.71 56.79 49.10
CA ASP A 468 -39.23 57.29 50.40
C ASP A 468 -40.04 58.51 50.85
N GLU A 469 -40.48 59.38 49.94
CA GLU A 469 -41.39 60.48 50.26
C GLU A 469 -42.77 59.98 50.74
N THR A 470 -43.27 58.88 50.19
CA THR A 470 -44.60 58.34 50.49
C THR A 470 -44.63 57.34 51.65
N PHE A 471 -43.57 56.55 51.81
CA PHE A 471 -43.48 55.43 52.76
C PHE A 471 -42.25 55.51 53.69
N GLY A 472 -41.39 56.52 53.55
CA GLY A 472 -40.14 56.64 54.33
C GLY A 472 -40.35 56.80 55.84
N GLN A 473 -41.50 57.34 56.26
CA GLN A 473 -41.88 57.38 57.68
C GLN A 473 -42.08 55.98 58.26
N LEU A 474 -42.55 55.01 57.46
CA LEU A 474 -42.67 53.60 57.85
C LEU A 474 -41.32 52.86 57.69
N ALA A 475 -40.47 53.27 56.76
CA ALA A 475 -39.14 52.68 56.54
C ALA A 475 -38.18 52.91 57.72
N HIS A 476 -38.29 54.03 58.43
CA HIS A 476 -37.51 54.28 59.66
C HIS A 476 -37.83 53.32 60.81
N ILE A 477 -39.00 52.68 60.79
CA ILE A 477 -39.42 51.70 61.80
C ILE A 477 -38.85 50.30 61.47
N SER A 478 -38.61 49.99 60.19
CA SER A 478 -38.17 48.67 59.71
C SER A 478 -36.67 48.55 59.42
N ASN A 479 -35.89 49.64 59.55
CA ASN A 479 -34.43 49.64 59.33
C ASN A 479 -34.00 49.06 57.96
N MET A 480 -34.81 49.23 56.92
CA MET A 480 -34.43 48.86 55.56
C MET A 480 -33.66 50.00 54.89
N THR A 481 -32.33 49.95 54.94
CA THR A 481 -31.47 50.87 54.19
C THR A 481 -31.42 50.49 52.71
N ASN A 482 -31.52 51.49 51.83
CA ASN A 482 -31.38 51.42 50.36
C ASN A 482 -29.93 51.05 49.90
N ALA A 483 -29.35 49.97 50.40
CA ALA A 483 -27.97 49.54 50.05
C ALA A 483 -27.86 48.97 48.63
N ASP A 484 -28.96 48.46 48.06
CA ASP A 484 -28.98 47.74 46.78
C ASP A 484 -28.65 48.63 45.57
N LEU A 485 -28.79 49.96 45.70
CA LEU A 485 -28.53 50.93 44.62
C LEU A 485 -27.04 51.19 44.42
N VAL A 486 -26.22 50.96 45.46
CA VAL A 486 -24.75 51.08 45.38
C VAL A 486 -24.21 50.08 44.38
N GLY A 487 -24.72 48.84 44.39
CA GLY A 487 -24.35 47.80 43.41
C GLY A 487 -24.77 48.09 41.96
N PHE A 488 -25.81 48.91 41.74
CA PHE A 488 -26.25 49.30 40.40
C PHE A 488 -25.43 50.47 39.83
N LYS A 489 -25.03 51.42 40.68
CA LYS A 489 -24.06 52.48 40.33
C LYS A 489 -22.64 51.93 40.15
N ASP A 490 -22.31 50.84 40.84
CA ASP A 490 -21.01 50.14 40.76
C ASP A 490 -20.97 49.01 39.70
N PHE A 491 -21.94 48.92 38.78
CA PHE A 491 -21.84 47.97 37.66
C PHE A 491 -20.47 48.15 36.99
N PRO A 492 -19.58 47.14 37.01
CA PRO A 492 -18.23 47.31 36.53
C PRO A 492 -18.30 47.47 35.02
N THR A 493 -18.31 48.72 34.57
CA THR A 493 -18.07 49.06 33.17
C THR A 493 -16.77 48.37 32.75
N PRO A 494 -16.74 47.67 31.60
CA PRO A 494 -15.50 47.17 31.06
C PRO A 494 -14.52 48.33 30.99
N ASN A 495 -13.38 48.19 31.66
CA ASN A 495 -12.35 49.22 31.68
C ASN A 495 -11.99 49.55 30.21
N PRO A 496 -12.10 50.81 29.73
CA PRO A 496 -11.77 51.15 28.34
C PRO A 496 -10.30 50.87 28.00
N LYS A 497 -9.46 50.69 29.04
CA LYS A 497 -8.07 50.20 28.93
C LYS A 497 -7.93 48.74 28.52
N ARG A 498 -9.00 47.93 28.51
CA ARG A 498 -8.92 46.50 28.17
C ARG A 498 -8.88 46.25 26.67
N TRP A 499 -9.34 47.21 25.85
CA TRP A 499 -9.27 47.15 24.39
C TRP A 499 -8.14 47.98 23.79
N SER A 500 -7.57 48.90 24.56
CA SER A 500 -6.34 49.60 24.22
C SER A 500 -5.14 48.75 24.64
N SER A 501 -4.95 47.61 23.96
CA SER A 501 -3.61 47.03 23.87
C SER A 501 -2.70 48.09 23.25
N SER A 502 -1.59 48.42 23.91
CA SER A 502 -0.65 49.48 23.51
C SER A 502 -0.07 49.31 22.10
N GLU A 503 -0.34 48.21 21.41
CA GLU A 503 0.06 47.95 20.02
C GLU A 503 -0.82 48.63 18.96
N LEU A 504 -2.10 48.93 19.25
CA LEU A 504 -3.00 49.62 18.30
C LEU A 504 -2.88 51.15 18.34
N ALA A 505 -2.35 51.71 19.43
CA ALA A 505 -2.18 53.15 19.62
C ALA A 505 -0.99 53.74 18.84
N SER A 506 -0.10 52.91 18.29
CA SER A 506 1.14 53.39 17.65
C SER A 506 1.01 53.72 16.16
N THR A 507 -0.11 53.42 15.48
CA THR A 507 -0.23 53.72 14.03
C THR A 507 -1.64 54.10 13.60
N ILE A 508 -1.93 55.41 13.66
CA ILE A 508 -3.12 56.01 13.05
C ILE A 508 -2.90 56.07 11.52
N VAL A 509 -3.32 55.00 10.83
CA VAL A 509 -3.41 54.97 9.36
C VAL A 509 -4.70 55.70 8.95
N THR A 510 -4.58 56.84 8.28
CA THR A 510 -5.71 57.63 7.78
C THR A 510 -6.05 57.27 6.33
N THR A 511 -7.30 57.49 5.92
CA THR A 511 -7.79 57.29 4.54
C THR A 511 -6.91 57.98 3.49
N GLU A 512 -6.46 59.21 3.78
CA GLU A 512 -5.61 60.01 2.91
C GLU A 512 -4.22 59.40 2.66
N LYS A 513 -3.64 58.74 3.68
CA LYS A 513 -2.34 58.07 3.55
C LYS A 513 -2.43 56.83 2.65
N ILE A 514 -3.55 56.11 2.70
CA ILE A 514 -3.83 54.96 1.82
C ILE A 514 -4.12 55.42 0.39
N GLU A 515 -4.86 56.51 0.20
CA GLU A 515 -5.09 57.09 -1.13
C GLU A 515 -3.80 57.60 -1.78
N LYS A 516 -2.90 58.21 -0.99
CA LYS A 516 -1.56 58.60 -1.45
C LYS A 516 -0.70 57.39 -1.85
N TYR A 517 -0.79 56.30 -1.09
CA TYR A 517 -0.12 55.04 -1.42
C TYR A 517 -0.69 54.40 -2.70
N LEU A 518 -2.02 54.39 -2.88
CA LEU A 518 -2.68 53.93 -4.10
C LEU A 518 -2.31 54.78 -5.33
N ALA A 519 -2.15 56.09 -5.16
CA ALA A 519 -1.66 56.98 -6.20
C ALA A 519 -0.20 56.67 -6.59
N GLN A 520 0.66 56.38 -5.61
CA GLN A 520 2.05 55.96 -5.84
C GLN A 520 2.13 54.59 -6.55
N LEU A 521 1.24 53.65 -6.23
CA LEU A 521 1.14 52.36 -6.93
C LEU A 521 0.67 52.52 -8.38
N SER A 522 -0.27 53.44 -8.64
CA SER A 522 -0.79 53.68 -10.00
C SER A 522 0.19 54.36 -10.95
N GLN A 523 1.23 55.02 -10.41
CA GLN A 523 2.27 55.67 -11.22
C GLN A 523 3.39 54.71 -11.66
N ARG A 524 3.39 53.44 -11.24
CA ARG A 524 4.57 52.55 -11.38
C ARG A 524 4.25 51.12 -11.84
N ASP A 525 3.54 50.98 -12.95
CA ASP A 525 3.40 49.73 -13.74
C ASP A 525 2.99 48.48 -12.95
N ILE A 526 2.11 48.63 -11.95
CA ILE A 526 1.42 47.49 -11.33
C ILE A 526 0.09 47.29 -12.05
N SER A 527 -0.28 46.01 -12.29
CA SER A 527 -1.52 45.62 -12.99
C SER A 527 -2.72 46.46 -12.56
N ALA A 528 -3.41 47.04 -13.55
CA ALA A 528 -4.61 47.86 -13.33
C ALA A 528 -5.69 47.09 -12.57
N ASP A 529 -5.79 45.77 -12.77
CA ASP A 529 -6.75 44.90 -12.08
C ASP A 529 -6.45 44.82 -10.59
N SER A 530 -5.18 44.70 -10.19
CA SER A 530 -4.77 44.69 -8.78
C SER A 530 -5.09 46.02 -8.09
N ILE A 531 -4.97 47.15 -8.80
CA ILE A 531 -5.33 48.47 -8.29
C ILE A 531 -6.85 48.63 -8.15
N THR A 532 -7.65 48.11 -9.08
CA THR A 532 -9.12 48.12 -8.95
C THR A 532 -9.60 47.26 -7.79
N LEU A 533 -8.95 46.12 -7.54
CA LEU A 533 -9.23 45.24 -6.41
C LEU A 533 -8.93 45.94 -5.08
N LEU A 534 -7.80 46.63 -4.96
CA LEU A 534 -7.46 47.43 -3.79
C LEU A 534 -8.47 48.56 -3.55
N LYS A 535 -8.88 49.28 -4.62
CA LYS A 535 -9.91 50.33 -4.52
C LYS A 535 -11.26 49.78 -4.07
N LYS A 536 -11.70 48.63 -4.60
CA LYS A 536 -12.94 47.96 -4.19
C LYS A 536 -12.89 47.56 -2.70
N ASN A 537 -11.78 46.98 -2.25
CA ASN A 537 -11.59 46.60 -0.85
C ASN A 537 -11.52 47.81 0.09
N PHE A 538 -10.89 48.90 -0.33
CA PHE A 538 -10.88 50.15 0.42
C PHE A 538 -12.28 50.74 0.63
N VAL A 539 -13.11 50.77 -0.43
CA VAL A 539 -14.51 51.22 -0.33
C VAL A 539 -15.33 50.31 0.59
N ASN A 540 -15.10 49.00 0.57
CA ASN A 540 -15.77 48.07 1.47
C ASN A 540 -15.34 48.26 2.94
N ALA A 541 -14.05 48.47 3.20
CA ALA A 541 -13.53 48.73 4.55
C ALA A 541 -14.10 50.00 5.19
N ASN A 542 -14.40 51.02 4.37
CA ASN A 542 -15.07 52.25 4.82
C ASN A 542 -16.57 52.08 5.10
N ARG A 543 -17.22 51.04 4.56
CA ARG A 543 -18.67 50.81 4.67
C ARG A 543 -19.09 49.86 5.80
N VAL A 544 -18.13 49.27 6.53
CA VAL A 544 -18.44 48.34 7.63
C VAL A 544 -19.22 49.08 8.72
N SER A 545 -20.39 48.58 9.10
CA SER A 545 -21.20 49.08 10.21
C SER A 545 -21.58 47.94 11.15
N VAL A 546 -21.29 48.07 12.45
CA VAL A 546 -21.76 47.14 13.48
C VAL A 546 -23.23 47.43 13.73
N THR A 547 -24.12 46.56 13.23
CA THR A 547 -25.56 46.66 13.45
C THR A 547 -25.93 45.98 14.76
N SER A 548 -26.31 46.77 15.77
CA SER A 548 -26.99 46.26 16.97
C SER A 548 -28.49 46.27 16.72
N ASN A 549 -29.04 45.15 16.26
CA ASN A 549 -30.47 45.00 15.97
C ASN A 549 -31.29 44.55 17.18
N GLN A 550 -30.77 44.59 18.42
CA GLN A 550 -31.41 43.91 19.55
C GLN A 550 -31.69 44.75 20.80
N PHE A 551 -31.34 46.04 20.84
CA PHE A 551 -31.68 46.88 22.01
C PHE A 551 -32.88 47.83 21.80
N SER A 552 -33.33 48.05 20.56
CA SER A 552 -34.51 48.89 20.29
C SER A 552 -35.86 48.20 20.56
N SER A 553 -35.88 46.91 20.90
CA SER A 553 -37.13 46.16 21.14
C SER A 553 -37.61 46.17 22.59
N LEU A 554 -36.86 46.76 23.53
CA LEU A 554 -37.22 46.79 24.96
C LEU A 554 -37.83 48.12 25.43
N THR A 555 -37.86 49.14 24.58
CA THR A 555 -38.49 50.43 24.88
C THR A 555 -39.94 50.48 24.38
N SER A 556 -40.81 49.67 24.99
CA SER A 556 -42.26 49.79 24.80
C SER A 556 -43.03 49.72 26.12
N PHE A 557 -42.55 50.48 27.10
CA PHE A 557 -43.35 50.88 28.25
C PHE A 557 -43.09 52.36 28.52
N ASP A 558 -43.88 53.22 27.88
CA ASP A 558 -44.16 54.52 28.47
C ASP A 558 -45.58 55.00 28.13
N TRP A 559 -46.23 55.49 29.18
CA TRP A 559 -47.60 55.98 29.22
C TRP A 559 -47.68 57.41 28.62
N ASN A 560 -48.83 57.71 28.01
CA ASN A 560 -49.35 59.04 27.60
C ASN A 560 -49.03 59.61 26.20
N VAL A 561 -50.02 59.41 25.31
CA VAL A 561 -50.64 60.34 24.35
C VAL A 561 -49.77 61.47 23.75
N SER A 562 -49.41 61.31 22.47
CA SER A 562 -49.83 62.23 21.39
C SER A 562 -49.45 61.66 20.00
N LYS A 563 -50.44 61.50 19.12
CA LYS A 563 -50.28 61.12 17.71
C LYS A 563 -49.75 62.31 16.91
N PRO A 564 -48.55 62.23 16.31
CA PRO A 564 -48.43 62.53 14.88
C PRO A 564 -47.26 61.78 14.19
N ALA A 565 -47.13 60.46 14.35
CA ALA A 565 -46.08 59.68 13.66
C ALA A 565 -46.60 58.49 12.85
N GLU A 566 -47.84 58.04 13.07
CA GLU A 566 -48.39 56.88 12.35
C GLU A 566 -48.60 57.16 10.87
N SER A 567 -49.01 58.36 10.43
CA SER A 567 -49.25 58.64 8.99
C SER A 567 -48.00 58.48 8.14
N ASP A 568 -46.86 59.01 8.58
CA ASP A 568 -45.64 59.04 7.76
C ASP A 568 -44.85 57.74 7.87
N VAL A 569 -44.96 57.06 9.01
CA VAL A 569 -44.50 55.67 9.16
C VAL A 569 -45.38 54.73 8.32
N ILE A 570 -46.70 54.91 8.30
CA ILE A 570 -47.63 54.14 7.44
C ILE A 570 -47.42 54.48 5.96
N LYS A 571 -47.15 55.73 5.59
CA LYS A 571 -46.80 56.09 4.20
C LYS A 571 -45.43 55.56 3.82
N GLY A 572 -44.46 55.59 4.73
CA GLY A 572 -43.14 54.96 4.55
C GLY A 572 -43.27 53.45 4.38
N TYR A 573 -44.12 52.81 5.19
CA TYR A 573 -44.46 51.39 5.06
C TYR A 573 -45.26 51.12 3.80
N GLN A 574 -46.20 51.96 3.38
CA GLN A 574 -46.94 51.80 2.14
C GLN A 574 -46.04 51.98 0.92
N ILE A 575 -45.11 52.93 0.92
CA ILE A 575 -44.13 53.10 -0.16
C ILE A 575 -43.16 51.93 -0.17
N ARG A 576 -42.72 51.46 0.99
CA ARG A 576 -41.85 50.30 1.12
C ARG A 576 -42.57 49.01 0.72
N ILE A 577 -43.82 48.82 1.12
CA ILE A 577 -44.68 47.69 0.73
C ILE A 577 -44.93 47.76 -0.76
N ARG A 578 -45.29 48.92 -1.33
CA ARG A 578 -45.50 49.07 -2.78
C ARG A 578 -44.22 48.84 -3.59
N LYS A 579 -43.05 49.20 -3.03
CA LYS A 579 -41.73 48.94 -3.64
C LYS A 579 -41.29 47.47 -3.48
N LEU A 580 -41.65 46.85 -2.36
CA LEU A 580 -41.47 45.41 -2.12
C LEU A 580 -42.44 44.58 -2.96
N GLU A 581 -43.66 45.07 -3.19
CA GLU A 581 -44.66 44.48 -4.08
C GLU A 581 -44.22 44.61 -5.53
N ALA A 582 -43.69 45.77 -5.96
CA ALA A 582 -43.10 45.93 -7.28
C ALA A 582 -41.88 45.01 -7.49
N LEU A 583 -40.98 44.91 -6.49
CA LEU A 583 -39.86 43.96 -6.50
C LEU A 583 -40.32 42.50 -6.43
N LEU A 584 -41.42 42.22 -5.72
CA LEU A 584 -42.01 40.90 -5.64
C LEU A 584 -42.71 40.55 -6.94
N HIS A 585 -43.34 41.49 -7.63
CA HIS A 585 -43.88 41.31 -8.98
C HIS A 585 -42.75 41.08 -10.00
N ASP A 586 -41.66 41.86 -9.96
CA ASP A 586 -40.47 41.64 -10.77
C ASP A 586 -39.82 40.27 -10.48
N ALA A 587 -39.78 39.84 -9.22
CA ALA A 587 -39.30 38.52 -8.79
C ALA A 587 -40.26 37.38 -9.19
N LYS A 588 -41.57 37.61 -9.15
CA LYS A 588 -42.61 36.62 -9.50
C LYS A 588 -42.58 36.26 -10.98
N PHE A 589 -42.17 37.20 -11.84
CA PHE A 589 -42.00 36.96 -13.28
C PHE A 589 -40.58 36.51 -13.67
N SER A 590 -39.57 36.71 -12.82
CA SER A 590 -38.19 36.28 -13.08
C SER A 590 -37.79 34.96 -12.39
N ASN A 591 -38.49 34.53 -11.35
CA ASN A 591 -38.25 33.23 -10.70
C ASN A 591 -39.52 32.68 -10.05
N ILE A 592 -40.27 31.86 -10.80
CA ILE A 592 -41.50 31.21 -10.35
C ILE A 592 -41.27 30.17 -9.23
N ASN A 593 -40.00 29.85 -8.92
CA ASN A 593 -39.59 28.81 -7.96
C ASN A 593 -39.31 29.31 -6.54
N ALA A 594 -39.49 30.60 -6.24
CA ALA A 594 -39.26 31.16 -4.91
C ALA A 594 -40.57 31.66 -4.26
N TRP A 595 -41.44 30.71 -3.87
CA TRP A 595 -42.54 30.96 -2.94
C TRP A 595 -42.45 29.96 -1.77
N PRO A 596 -42.82 30.34 -0.54
CA PRO A 596 -42.27 29.69 0.65
C PRO A 596 -43.04 28.42 1.01
N SER A 597 -42.31 27.32 1.17
CA SER A 597 -42.75 26.18 1.97
C SER A 597 -41.68 25.89 3.03
N GLY A 598 -42.05 26.09 4.30
CA GLY A 598 -41.38 25.52 5.46
C GLY A 598 -40.25 26.35 6.05
N VAL A 599 -40.46 26.79 7.29
CA VAL A 599 -39.51 27.48 8.14
C VAL A 599 -38.37 26.52 8.51
N ILE A 600 -37.15 27.07 8.64
CA ILE A 600 -35.90 26.47 9.14
C ILE A 600 -35.05 25.74 8.08
N ASN A 601 -34.25 26.49 7.30
CA ASN A 601 -32.83 26.20 7.10
C ASN A 601 -32.06 27.38 6.45
N ASN A 602 -31.12 27.90 7.24
CA ASN A 602 -29.92 28.68 6.89
C ASN A 602 -30.00 29.78 5.83
N THR A 603 -30.25 30.99 6.35
CA THR A 603 -29.69 32.23 5.83
C THR A 603 -28.15 32.17 5.81
N ILE A 604 -27.56 31.87 4.65
CA ILE A 604 -26.30 32.48 4.24
C ILE A 604 -26.58 33.29 2.99
N LEU A 605 -26.56 34.60 3.20
CA LEU A 605 -26.58 35.69 2.26
C LEU A 605 -25.85 35.39 0.93
N THR A 606 -26.61 35.14 -0.14
CA THR A 606 -26.24 35.58 -1.50
C THR A 606 -26.84 36.96 -1.72
N ALA A 607 -26.25 37.98 -1.11
CA ALA A 607 -26.71 39.37 -1.19
C ALA A 607 -26.01 40.21 -2.28
N PHE A 608 -25.21 39.61 -3.17
CA PHE A 608 -24.51 40.38 -4.20
C PHE A 608 -24.29 39.59 -5.50
N GLU A 609 -25.32 39.49 -6.33
CA GLU A 609 -25.13 39.44 -7.79
C GLU A 609 -26.12 40.35 -8.51
N ASN A 610 -25.57 41.28 -9.28
CA ASN A 610 -26.10 41.98 -10.45
C ASN A 610 -27.43 42.75 -10.34
N ASN A 611 -27.35 44.00 -9.88
CA ASN A 611 -28.32 45.05 -10.25
C ASN A 611 -27.90 45.74 -11.55
N VAL A 612 -28.30 45.21 -12.70
CA VAL A 612 -28.45 46.00 -13.92
C VAL A 612 -29.96 46.19 -14.15
N PRO A 613 -30.51 47.42 -14.15
CA PRO A 613 -31.92 47.63 -14.44
C PRO A 613 -32.18 47.55 -15.96
N PRO A 614 -33.16 46.76 -16.44
CA PRO A 614 -33.57 46.80 -17.84
C PRO A 614 -34.46 48.03 -18.12
N VAL A 615 -34.35 48.52 -19.36
CA VAL A 615 -34.85 49.79 -19.92
C VAL A 615 -36.39 49.97 -19.89
N ASN A 616 -37.17 49.02 -19.38
CA ASN A 616 -38.62 48.98 -19.59
C ASN A 616 -39.49 49.76 -18.57
N VAL A 617 -38.90 50.34 -17.53
CA VAL A 617 -39.65 51.12 -16.51
C VAL A 617 -39.99 52.55 -16.97
N LYS A 618 -39.42 53.03 -18.08
CA LYS A 618 -39.71 54.38 -18.61
C LYS A 618 -40.97 54.47 -19.49
N MET A 619 -41.56 53.36 -19.94
CA MET A 619 -42.63 53.39 -20.94
C MET A 619 -44.05 53.41 -20.34
N ASN A 620 -44.25 52.87 -19.13
CA ASN A 620 -45.59 52.69 -18.55
C ASN A 620 -46.08 53.85 -17.66
N MET A 621 -45.34 54.96 -17.57
CA MET A 621 -45.76 56.14 -16.78
C MET A 621 -46.44 57.22 -17.64
N LEU A 622 -46.58 57.00 -18.96
CA LEU A 622 -47.03 58.02 -19.94
C LEU A 622 -48.43 57.79 -20.55
N LEU A 623 -49.19 56.78 -20.12
CA LEU A 623 -50.46 56.39 -20.78
C LEU A 623 -51.65 56.21 -19.83
N SER A 624 -51.90 57.20 -18.96
CA SER A 624 -53.18 57.28 -18.22
C SER A 624 -53.57 58.73 -17.99
N GLY A 625 -54.16 59.34 -19.02
CA GLY A 625 -54.78 60.66 -18.93
C GLY A 625 -55.43 61.03 -20.25
N GLU A 626 -56.74 61.27 -20.22
CA GLU A 626 -57.61 61.80 -21.29
C GLU A 626 -58.05 60.75 -22.33
N LYS A 627 -59.33 60.62 -22.73
CA LYS A 627 -60.41 61.59 -23.00
C LYS A 627 -61.78 60.89 -22.74
N GLU A 628 -62.95 61.52 -22.64
CA GLU A 628 -63.61 62.29 -23.70
C GLU A 628 -64.97 62.87 -23.22
N GLY A 629 -65.32 64.06 -23.71
CA GLY A 629 -66.70 64.56 -23.80
C GLY A 629 -67.12 64.55 -25.26
N GLY A 630 -68.33 64.09 -25.56
CA GLY A 630 -68.77 63.75 -26.93
C GLY A 630 -69.84 64.66 -27.56
N CYS A 631 -70.48 64.05 -28.58
CA CYS A 631 -71.82 64.26 -29.14
C CYS A 631 -71.94 64.93 -30.54
N TYR A 632 -72.49 64.21 -31.54
CA TYR A 632 -73.89 64.37 -32.06
C TYR A 632 -74.28 63.33 -33.17
N VAL A 633 -75.48 62.70 -33.02
CA VAL A 633 -76.59 62.29 -33.96
C VAL A 633 -76.27 61.58 -35.30
N GLN A 634 -76.83 60.43 -35.78
CA GLN A 634 -78.04 59.58 -35.63
C GLN A 634 -78.93 59.57 -36.90
N GLU A 635 -78.69 58.65 -37.86
CA GLU A 635 -79.71 58.16 -38.84
C GLU A 635 -79.36 56.85 -39.64
N GLU A 636 -78.27 56.14 -39.35
CA GLU A 636 -77.83 54.92 -40.09
C GLU A 636 -78.46 53.59 -39.58
N ALA A 637 -79.18 53.65 -38.46
CA ALA A 637 -79.41 52.49 -37.58
C ALA A 637 -80.18 51.32 -38.22
N GLY A 638 -81.09 51.57 -39.17
CA GLY A 638 -81.98 50.53 -39.70
C GLY A 638 -81.31 49.47 -40.59
N LYS A 639 -80.39 49.89 -41.46
CA LYS A 639 -79.64 48.98 -42.35
C LYS A 639 -78.49 48.31 -41.60
N GLU A 640 -77.92 49.03 -40.64
CA GLU A 640 -76.87 48.54 -39.77
C GLU A 640 -77.37 47.40 -38.88
N ILE A 641 -78.57 47.49 -38.30
CA ILE A 641 -79.16 46.41 -37.47
C ILE A 641 -79.26 45.07 -38.21
N SER A 642 -79.55 45.08 -39.50
CA SER A 642 -79.69 43.83 -40.28
C SER A 642 -78.34 43.23 -40.66
N ARG A 643 -77.33 44.06 -40.96
CA ARG A 643 -75.95 43.62 -41.15
C ARG A 643 -75.37 43.10 -39.83
N LEU A 644 -75.56 43.85 -38.75
CA LEU A 644 -75.14 43.51 -37.39
C LEU A 644 -75.76 42.19 -36.91
N LYS A 645 -77.00 41.86 -37.26
CA LYS A 645 -77.59 40.55 -36.90
C LYS A 645 -76.89 39.37 -37.57
N ARG A 646 -76.44 39.53 -38.82
CA ARG A 646 -75.68 38.50 -39.54
C ARG A 646 -74.25 38.39 -38.99
N GLU A 647 -73.64 39.54 -38.71
CA GLU A 647 -72.30 39.63 -38.12
C GLU A 647 -72.29 39.05 -36.70
N LEU A 648 -73.36 39.25 -35.91
CA LEU A 648 -73.57 38.65 -34.60
C LEU A 648 -73.71 37.12 -34.66
N GLY A 649 -74.29 36.59 -35.75
CA GLY A 649 -74.39 35.14 -35.99
C GLY A 649 -73.00 34.52 -36.21
N ASN A 650 -72.23 35.12 -37.12
CA ASN A 650 -70.87 34.67 -37.41
C ASN A 650 -69.95 34.80 -36.18
N GLN A 651 -70.04 35.90 -35.42
CA GLN A 651 -69.28 36.07 -34.17
C GLN A 651 -69.68 35.07 -33.08
N LYS A 652 -70.93 34.57 -33.09
CA LYS A 652 -71.37 33.52 -32.16
C LYS A 652 -70.74 32.17 -32.49
N GLU A 653 -70.66 31.80 -33.77
CA GLU A 653 -69.94 30.58 -34.17
C GLU A 653 -68.45 30.69 -33.86
N GLU A 654 -67.84 31.83 -34.15
CA GLU A 654 -66.43 32.09 -33.85
C GLU A 654 -66.15 32.02 -32.33
N THR A 655 -67.04 32.58 -31.50
CA THR A 655 -66.91 32.44 -30.03
C THR A 655 -67.15 31.03 -29.51
N THR A 656 -67.94 30.19 -30.19
CA THR A 656 -68.04 28.76 -29.83
C THR A 656 -66.76 28.00 -30.16
N LEU A 657 -66.15 28.26 -31.31
CA LEU A 657 -64.87 27.67 -31.70
C LEU A 657 -63.75 28.10 -30.75
N PHE A 658 -63.64 29.39 -30.44
CA PHE A 658 -62.67 29.88 -29.46
C PHE A 658 -62.89 29.28 -28.06
N ARG A 659 -64.13 28.99 -27.68
CA ARG A 659 -64.43 28.33 -26.39
C ARG A 659 -63.99 26.87 -26.38
N GLU A 660 -64.17 26.14 -27.47
CA GLU A 660 -63.65 24.78 -27.61
C GLU A 660 -62.11 24.75 -27.65
N GLU A 661 -61.49 25.71 -28.32
CA GLU A 661 -60.03 25.87 -28.33
C GLU A 661 -59.49 26.24 -26.93
N SER A 662 -60.16 27.15 -26.23
CA SER A 662 -59.84 27.47 -24.83
C SER A 662 -59.94 26.25 -23.92
N ARG A 663 -60.94 25.38 -24.14
CA ARG A 663 -61.09 24.14 -23.38
C ARG A 663 -59.96 23.15 -23.70
N LYS A 664 -59.53 23.04 -24.96
CA LYS A 664 -58.36 22.22 -25.34
C LYS A 664 -57.07 22.73 -24.71
N MET A 665 -56.85 24.05 -24.73
CA MET A 665 -55.71 24.67 -24.05
C MET A 665 -55.75 24.43 -22.54
N GLN A 666 -56.94 24.45 -21.95
CA GLN A 666 -57.11 24.21 -20.52
C GLN A 666 -56.82 22.76 -20.12
N THR A 667 -57.17 21.77 -20.95
CA THR A 667 -56.75 20.37 -20.73
C THR A 667 -55.24 20.20 -20.87
N GLN A 668 -54.62 20.83 -21.87
CA GLN A 668 -53.15 20.79 -22.01
C GLN A 668 -52.43 21.43 -20.83
N LEU A 669 -52.99 22.48 -20.24
CA LEU A 669 -52.45 23.10 -19.02
C LEU A 669 -52.52 22.16 -17.80
N VAL A 670 -53.57 21.33 -17.69
CA VAL A 670 -53.69 20.35 -16.61
C VAL A 670 -52.66 19.23 -16.80
N ASP A 671 -52.52 18.69 -18.00
CA ASP A 671 -51.52 17.65 -18.30
C ASP A 671 -50.10 18.15 -18.02
N LEU A 672 -49.78 19.38 -18.41
CA LEU A 672 -48.50 20.02 -18.11
C LEU A 672 -48.29 20.26 -16.61
N GLU A 673 -49.34 20.56 -15.85
CA GLU A 673 -49.24 20.73 -14.39
C GLU A 673 -49.00 19.38 -13.70
N ASP A 674 -49.63 18.30 -14.17
CA ASP A 674 -49.40 16.94 -13.67
C ASP A 674 -47.97 16.45 -13.99
N GLU A 675 -47.48 16.69 -15.21
CA GLU A 675 -46.08 16.44 -15.58
C GLU A 675 -45.12 17.23 -14.69
N ARG A 676 -45.39 18.52 -14.48
CA ARG A 676 -44.59 19.38 -13.60
C ARG A 676 -44.59 18.83 -12.17
N ASN A 677 -45.72 18.37 -11.64
CA ASN A 677 -45.81 17.79 -10.31
C ASN A 677 -45.00 16.49 -10.20
N ALA A 678 -45.06 15.62 -11.21
CA ALA A 678 -44.23 14.41 -11.26
C ALA A 678 -42.72 14.75 -11.32
N TYR A 679 -42.33 15.78 -12.09
CA TYR A 679 -40.96 16.28 -12.09
C TYR A 679 -40.53 16.85 -10.74
N GLN A 680 -41.42 17.57 -10.05
CA GLN A 680 -41.11 18.07 -8.71
C GLN A 680 -40.92 16.94 -7.69
N GLU A 681 -41.72 15.89 -7.76
CA GLU A 681 -41.60 14.73 -6.87
C GLU A 681 -40.30 13.97 -7.11
N THR A 682 -39.95 13.71 -8.38
CA THR A 682 -38.66 13.06 -8.74
C THR A 682 -37.45 13.90 -8.35
N LEU A 683 -37.55 15.23 -8.47
CA LEU A 683 -36.49 16.14 -8.03
C LEU A 683 -36.34 16.15 -6.51
N LYS A 684 -37.45 16.02 -5.78
CA LYS A 684 -37.46 15.92 -4.31
C LYS A 684 -36.84 14.62 -3.84
N THR A 685 -37.17 13.48 -4.46
CA THR A 685 -36.53 12.19 -4.14
C THR A 685 -35.03 12.22 -4.45
N LEU A 686 -34.65 12.84 -5.59
CA LEU A 686 -33.24 12.99 -5.96
C LEU A 686 -32.49 13.89 -4.96
N ASN A 687 -33.07 15.01 -4.53
CA ASN A 687 -32.46 15.89 -3.53
C ASN A 687 -32.30 15.20 -2.17
N GLN A 688 -33.25 14.35 -1.77
CA GLN A 688 -33.12 13.52 -0.57
C GLN A 688 -31.97 12.52 -0.70
N GLU A 689 -31.82 11.89 -1.87
CA GLU A 689 -30.74 10.97 -2.14
C GLU A 689 -29.38 11.67 -2.19
N ILE A 690 -29.29 12.84 -2.83
CA ILE A 690 -28.09 13.69 -2.81
C ILE A 690 -27.73 14.07 -1.38
N SER A 691 -28.69 14.50 -0.55
CA SER A 691 -28.46 14.86 0.85
C SER A 691 -27.93 13.67 1.67
N LYS A 692 -28.48 12.48 1.42
CA LYS A 692 -28.00 11.24 2.05
C LYS A 692 -26.57 10.91 1.61
N LEU A 693 -26.28 11.00 0.32
CA LEU A 693 -24.95 10.75 -0.24
C LEU A 693 -23.92 11.78 0.24
N THR A 694 -24.30 13.04 0.41
CA THR A 694 -23.40 14.07 0.98
C THR A 694 -23.07 13.80 2.43
N LEU A 695 -24.06 13.37 3.23
CA LEU A 695 -23.85 13.03 4.64
C LEU A 695 -22.99 11.77 4.80
N GLU A 696 -23.20 10.75 3.97
CA GLU A 696 -22.34 9.56 3.95
C GLU A 696 -20.90 9.89 3.52
N ARG A 697 -20.73 10.80 2.56
CA ARG A 697 -19.41 11.27 2.11
C ARG A 697 -18.69 12.06 3.22
N GLU A 698 -19.41 12.90 3.95
CA GLU A 698 -18.86 13.66 5.08
C GLU A 698 -18.44 12.73 6.23
N GLN A 699 -19.28 11.74 6.58
CA GLN A 699 -18.92 10.74 7.59
C GLN A 699 -17.68 9.92 7.18
N LYS A 700 -17.58 9.51 5.92
CA LYS A 700 -16.37 8.83 5.41
C LYS A 700 -15.14 9.73 5.48
N LYS A 701 -15.29 11.03 5.20
CA LYS A 701 -14.19 11.99 5.31
C LYS A 701 -13.73 12.17 6.76
N LEU A 702 -14.66 12.33 7.70
CA LEU A 702 -14.33 12.41 9.13
C LEU A 702 -13.63 11.15 9.64
N ALA A 703 -14.09 9.96 9.22
CA ALA A 703 -13.43 8.70 9.57
C ALA A 703 -12.03 8.57 8.95
N GLN A 704 -11.83 9.08 7.72
CA GLN A 704 -10.51 9.16 7.09
C GLN A 704 -9.59 10.13 7.81
N ASP A 705 -10.09 11.30 8.23
CA ASP A 705 -9.33 12.31 8.97
C ASP A 705 -8.93 11.78 10.35
N GLU A 706 -9.82 11.06 11.05
CA GLU A 706 -9.50 10.40 12.32
C GLU A 706 -8.40 9.32 12.14
N LEU A 707 -8.48 8.52 11.07
CA LEU A 707 -7.46 7.53 10.75
C LEU A 707 -6.11 8.20 10.42
N LEU A 708 -6.12 9.31 9.68
CA LEU A 708 -4.91 10.08 9.37
C LEU A 708 -4.25 10.65 10.62
N ILE A 709 -5.03 11.12 11.60
CA ILE A 709 -4.51 11.58 12.89
C ILE A 709 -3.84 10.43 13.64
N LYS A 710 -4.46 9.23 13.67
CA LYS A 710 -3.87 8.04 14.30
C LYS A 710 -2.56 7.63 13.62
N ILE A 711 -2.54 7.54 12.29
CA ILE A 711 -1.33 7.21 11.51
C ILE A 711 -0.23 8.25 11.75
N LYS A 712 -0.57 9.54 11.83
CA LYS A 712 0.40 10.59 12.14
C LYS A 712 1.01 10.40 13.54
N GLY A 713 0.19 10.06 14.54
CA GLY A 713 0.67 9.72 15.89
C GLY A 713 1.61 8.51 15.88
N ASP A 714 1.25 7.45 15.14
CA ASP A 714 2.11 6.27 14.99
C ASP A 714 3.44 6.60 14.29
N ILE A 715 3.41 7.46 13.27
CA ILE A 715 4.64 7.93 12.61
C ILE A 715 5.51 8.74 13.58
N GLU A 716 4.92 9.60 14.42
CA GLU A 716 5.68 10.36 15.41
C GLU A 716 6.32 9.45 16.48
N THR A 717 5.64 8.39 16.92
CA THR A 717 6.22 7.41 17.87
C THR A 717 7.34 6.59 17.22
N VAL A 718 7.14 6.12 15.99
CA VAL A 718 8.20 5.42 15.23
C VAL A 718 9.38 6.34 14.97
N ASN A 719 9.16 7.62 14.69
CA ASN A 719 10.24 8.58 14.48
C ASN A 719 11.06 8.78 15.76
N LYS A 720 10.40 8.88 16.93
CA LYS A 720 11.07 8.93 18.24
C LYS A 720 11.92 7.68 18.50
N LEU A 721 11.39 6.49 18.19
CA LEU A 721 12.13 5.24 18.33
C LEU A 721 13.33 5.17 17.38
N ASN A 722 13.16 5.58 16.12
CA ASN A 722 14.25 5.65 15.15
C ASN A 722 15.34 6.63 15.61
N THR A 723 14.98 7.81 16.14
CA THR A 723 15.97 8.72 16.71
C THR A 723 16.71 8.12 17.91
N SER A 724 16.03 7.34 18.76
CA SER A 724 16.68 6.62 19.87
C SER A 724 17.66 5.56 19.36
N LEU A 725 17.25 4.76 18.37
CA LEU A 725 18.11 3.72 17.78
C LEU A 725 19.31 4.29 17.04
N VAL A 726 19.16 5.44 16.36
CA VAL A 726 20.28 6.14 15.73
C VAL A 726 21.27 6.64 16.78
N ASN A 727 20.77 7.23 17.88
CA ASN A 727 21.64 7.65 18.98
C ASN A 727 22.37 6.46 19.63
N GLU A 728 21.70 5.32 19.79
CA GLU A 728 22.34 4.09 20.27
C GLU A 728 23.39 3.59 19.28
N PHE A 729 23.10 3.59 17.98
CA PHE A 729 24.04 3.20 16.95
C PHE A 729 25.29 4.08 16.93
N ASP A 730 25.12 5.40 17.05
CA ASP A 730 26.23 6.34 17.16
C ASP A 730 27.06 6.08 18.42
N SER A 731 26.41 5.76 19.55
CA SER A 731 27.13 5.38 20.78
C SER A 731 27.93 4.08 20.63
N TRP A 732 27.40 3.11 19.89
CA TRP A 732 28.10 1.86 19.60
C TRP A 732 29.24 2.06 18.61
N LYS A 733 29.06 2.93 17.62
CA LYS A 733 30.10 3.34 16.68
C LYS A 733 31.25 4.02 17.41
N ASP A 734 30.97 4.91 18.36
CA ASP A 734 31.99 5.54 19.20
C ASP A 734 32.74 4.51 20.04
N LYS A 735 32.05 3.51 20.60
CA LYS A 735 32.70 2.40 21.32
C LYS A 735 33.61 1.57 20.41
N CYS A 736 33.16 1.26 19.19
CA CYS A 736 33.97 0.53 18.21
C CYS A 736 35.20 1.34 17.78
N ASN A 737 35.06 2.65 17.56
CA ASN A 737 36.18 3.53 17.23
C ASN A 737 37.20 3.57 18.37
N ARG A 738 36.76 3.71 19.63
CA ARG A 738 37.65 3.65 20.80
C ARG A 738 38.36 2.30 20.93
N LEU A 739 37.68 1.20 20.63
CA LEU A 739 38.29 -0.12 20.61
C LEU A 739 39.33 -0.26 19.49
N SER A 740 39.07 0.32 18.32
CA SER A 740 40.04 0.37 17.22
C SER A 740 41.27 1.19 17.60
N GLU A 741 41.09 2.39 18.15
CA GLU A 741 42.18 3.25 18.61
C GLU A 741 43.03 2.54 19.68
N LEU A 742 42.40 1.84 20.62
CA LEU A 742 43.10 1.05 21.63
C LEU A 742 43.86 -0.12 21.00
N ASN A 743 43.28 -0.78 20.00
CA ASN A 743 43.94 -1.89 19.30
C ASN A 743 45.14 -1.40 18.50
N ASP A 744 45.05 -0.23 17.86
CA ASP A 744 46.16 0.40 17.14
C ASP A 744 47.29 0.85 18.08
N ASP A 745 46.95 1.37 19.28
CA ASP A 745 47.94 1.66 20.33
C ASP A 745 48.59 0.38 20.85
N LEU A 746 47.82 -0.69 21.06
CA LEU A 746 48.37 -1.99 21.46
C LEU A 746 49.28 -2.57 20.38
N HIS A 747 48.90 -2.51 19.10
CA HIS A 747 49.76 -2.93 18.00
C HIS A 747 51.05 -2.10 17.93
N SER A 748 50.95 -0.79 18.14
CA SER A 748 52.12 0.10 18.19
C SER A 748 53.04 -0.24 19.37
N ARG A 749 52.49 -0.55 20.54
CA ARG A 749 53.25 -1.00 21.71
C ARG A 749 53.89 -2.36 21.49
N ILE A 750 53.17 -3.31 20.88
CA ILE A 750 53.71 -4.64 20.55
C ILE A 750 54.85 -4.49 19.54
N ALA A 751 54.68 -3.69 18.48
CA ALA A 751 55.73 -3.44 17.50
C ALA A 751 56.96 -2.78 18.14
N HIS A 752 56.76 -1.76 18.97
CA HIS A 752 57.87 -1.13 19.70
C HIS A 752 58.57 -2.14 20.63
N GLN A 753 57.80 -2.97 21.33
CA GLN A 753 58.35 -4.00 22.21
C GLN A 753 59.12 -5.07 21.43
N GLU A 754 58.64 -5.49 20.26
CA GLU A 754 59.35 -6.41 19.36
C GLU A 754 60.65 -5.81 18.85
N ASP A 755 60.68 -4.51 18.53
CA ASP A 755 61.90 -3.81 18.12
C ASP A 755 62.89 -3.70 19.28
N THR A 756 62.42 -3.38 20.50
CA THR A 756 63.30 -3.39 21.69
C THR A 756 63.85 -4.79 21.97
N PHE A 757 63.02 -5.84 21.83
CA PHE A 757 63.49 -7.22 21.96
C PHE A 757 64.47 -7.59 20.85
N ARG A 758 64.32 -7.06 19.63
CA ARG A 758 65.25 -7.28 18.52
C ARG A 758 66.58 -6.57 18.78
N GLU A 759 66.56 -5.33 19.28
CA GLU A 759 67.77 -4.61 19.71
C GLU A 759 68.47 -5.31 20.87
N GLU A 760 67.73 -5.71 21.90
CA GLU A 760 68.27 -6.50 23.01
C GLU A 760 68.83 -7.84 22.53
N LYS A 761 68.16 -8.52 21.59
CA LYS A 761 68.66 -9.76 21.00
C LYS A 761 69.94 -9.54 20.20
N LEU A 762 70.02 -8.46 19.41
CA LEU A 762 71.25 -8.10 18.68
C LEU A 762 72.40 -7.77 19.63
N ASN A 763 72.11 -7.03 20.72
CA ASN A 763 73.09 -6.76 21.76
C ASN A 763 73.53 -8.05 22.45
N LEU A 764 72.60 -8.94 22.81
CA LEU A 764 72.91 -10.24 23.40
C LEU A 764 73.63 -11.19 22.43
N GLU A 765 73.37 -11.11 21.13
CA GLU A 765 74.11 -11.85 20.10
C GLU A 765 75.53 -11.29 19.91
N GLY A 766 75.70 -9.97 20.00
CA GLY A 766 76.98 -9.29 20.05
C GLY A 766 77.77 -9.70 21.29
N ASP A 767 77.15 -9.60 22.47
CA ASP A 767 77.70 -10.05 23.74
C ASP A 767 77.98 -11.55 23.70
N LEU A 768 77.13 -12.40 23.12
CA LEU A 768 77.40 -13.82 22.94
C LEU A 768 78.55 -14.08 21.97
N SER A 769 78.75 -13.24 20.95
CA SER A 769 79.89 -13.32 20.04
C SER A 769 81.19 -12.96 20.75
N ASP A 770 81.16 -11.91 21.56
CA ASP A 770 82.30 -11.46 22.34
C ASP A 770 82.59 -12.39 23.51
N LEU A 771 81.57 -12.85 24.24
CA LEU A 771 81.66 -13.96 25.19
C LEU A 771 82.05 -15.26 24.50
N ARG A 772 81.74 -15.52 23.22
CA ARG A 772 82.25 -16.72 22.53
C ARG A 772 83.72 -16.60 22.20
N LYS A 773 84.21 -15.40 21.85
CA LYS A 773 85.65 -15.13 21.70
C LYS A 773 86.34 -15.23 23.05
N GLU A 774 85.71 -14.69 24.10
CA GLU A 774 86.18 -14.77 25.47
C GLU A 774 86.14 -16.22 25.98
N VAL A 775 85.09 -16.99 25.71
CA VAL A 775 84.94 -18.42 26.01
C VAL A 775 85.87 -19.27 25.14
N ALA A 776 86.27 -18.84 23.94
CA ALA A 776 87.31 -19.54 23.19
C ALA A 776 88.68 -19.31 23.86
N SER A 777 88.98 -18.07 24.27
CA SER A 777 90.20 -17.75 25.04
C SER A 777 90.20 -18.35 26.45
N LEU A 778 89.03 -18.44 27.07
CA LEU A 778 88.82 -19.05 28.38
C LEU A 778 88.73 -20.56 28.24
N LYS A 779 88.22 -21.17 27.16
CA LYS A 779 88.27 -22.64 26.93
C LYS A 779 89.71 -23.12 26.84
N THR A 780 90.58 -22.37 26.15
CA THR A 780 92.01 -22.66 26.16
C THR A 780 92.67 -22.45 27.53
N ALA A 781 92.07 -21.62 28.40
CA ALA A 781 92.50 -21.41 29.78
C ALA A 781 91.77 -22.32 30.81
N ASN A 782 90.67 -22.98 30.42
CA ASN A 782 89.73 -23.73 31.27
C ASN A 782 89.75 -25.23 30.97
N GLU A 783 90.47 -25.67 29.92
CA GLU A 783 91.06 -27.02 29.89
C GLU A 783 92.13 -27.20 31.00
N ALA A 784 92.61 -26.11 31.61
CA ALA A 784 93.55 -26.12 32.75
C ALA A 784 92.88 -26.00 34.13
N LEU A 785 91.56 -25.86 34.22
CA LEU A 785 90.82 -25.75 35.49
C LEU A 785 89.70 -26.79 35.54
N VAL A 786 90.13 -28.06 35.66
CA VAL A 786 89.33 -29.09 36.32
C VAL A 786 88.75 -28.51 37.62
N SER A 787 87.49 -28.83 37.90
CA SER A 787 86.82 -28.66 39.19
C SER A 787 86.61 -27.22 39.65
N GLU A 788 85.44 -26.66 39.38
CA GLU A 788 84.49 -26.33 40.45
C GLU A 788 83.15 -25.84 39.88
N GLN A 789 82.07 -26.35 40.47
CA GLN A 789 80.74 -25.75 40.51
C GLN A 789 79.92 -25.62 39.21
N ALA A 790 79.06 -26.62 38.99
CA ALA A 790 77.76 -26.41 38.35
C ALA A 790 76.65 -27.08 39.17
N SER A 791 76.20 -26.38 40.22
CA SER A 791 74.89 -26.61 40.84
C SER A 791 74.16 -25.27 40.97
N LEU A 792 72.85 -25.29 40.71
CA LEU A 792 71.83 -24.24 40.91
C LEU A 792 71.49 -23.40 39.68
N LYS A 793 70.38 -23.76 38.99
CA LYS A 793 69.33 -22.87 38.40
C LYS A 793 68.32 -23.63 37.49
N SER A 794 67.77 -24.77 37.91
CA SER A 794 66.69 -25.46 37.16
C SER A 794 65.27 -25.26 37.69
N SER A 795 65.06 -24.46 38.74
CA SER A 795 63.74 -24.38 39.41
C SER A 795 62.81 -23.24 38.94
N ASN A 796 63.30 -22.17 38.30
CA ASN A 796 62.46 -20.99 38.00
C ASN A 796 61.74 -21.05 36.64
N ILE A 797 62.26 -21.79 35.66
CA ILE A 797 61.63 -21.88 34.32
C ILE A 797 60.41 -22.81 34.34
N VAL A 798 60.42 -23.85 35.19
CA VAL A 798 59.33 -24.84 35.30
C VAL A 798 58.09 -24.25 35.99
N ASN A 799 58.27 -23.33 36.95
CA ASN A 799 57.15 -22.71 37.66
C ASN A 799 56.42 -21.67 36.81
N LEU A 800 57.14 -20.95 35.94
CA LEU A 800 56.54 -19.96 35.04
C LEU A 800 55.73 -20.63 33.92
N SER A 801 56.23 -21.74 33.35
CA SER A 801 55.52 -22.50 32.32
C SER A 801 54.28 -23.20 32.86
N LYS A 802 54.33 -23.71 34.10
CA LYS A 802 53.17 -24.30 34.77
C LYS A 802 52.07 -23.26 35.02
N ALA A 803 52.42 -22.09 35.54
CA ALA A 803 51.46 -21.00 35.78
C ALA A 803 50.79 -20.48 34.49
N LEU A 804 51.54 -20.43 33.38
CA LEU A 804 51.01 -20.05 32.07
C LEU A 804 50.03 -21.10 31.51
N ASN A 805 50.36 -22.38 31.70
CA ASN A 805 49.52 -23.50 31.27
C ASN A 805 48.20 -23.55 32.06
N ASP A 806 48.25 -23.37 33.38
CA ASP A 806 47.08 -23.36 34.25
C ASP A 806 46.12 -22.19 33.91
N ARG A 807 46.68 -21.02 33.59
CA ARG A 807 45.90 -19.85 33.15
C ARG A 807 45.25 -20.09 31.79
N MET A 808 45.94 -20.73 30.85
CA MET A 808 45.42 -21.03 29.52
C MET A 808 44.31 -22.09 29.59
N GLN A 809 44.50 -23.17 30.36
CA GLN A 809 43.46 -24.19 30.58
C GLN A 809 42.19 -23.59 31.20
N SER A 810 42.34 -22.68 32.15
CA SER A 810 41.19 -22.02 32.80
C SER A 810 40.39 -21.17 31.82
N LYS A 811 41.06 -20.45 30.91
CA LYS A 811 40.40 -19.67 29.86
C LYS A 811 39.73 -20.55 28.81
N LEU A 812 40.36 -21.66 28.42
CA LEU A 812 39.77 -22.63 27.50
C LEU A 812 38.52 -23.30 28.08
N PHE A 813 38.53 -23.64 29.37
CA PHE A 813 37.34 -24.18 30.05
C PHE A 813 36.21 -23.14 30.15
N GLU A 814 36.53 -21.87 30.41
CA GLU A 814 35.56 -20.76 30.43
C GLU A 814 34.87 -20.59 29.06
N ILE A 815 35.64 -20.63 27.97
CA ILE A 815 35.12 -20.57 26.59
C ILE A 815 34.21 -21.77 26.32
N PHE A 816 34.69 -22.98 26.60
CA PHE A 816 33.91 -24.21 26.43
C PHE A 816 32.59 -24.17 27.23
N SER A 817 32.64 -23.70 28.48
CA SER A 817 31.45 -23.55 29.32
C SER A 817 30.45 -22.55 28.74
N SER A 818 30.93 -21.43 28.22
CA SER A 818 30.10 -20.42 27.56
C SER A 818 29.43 -20.98 26.31
N ASP A 819 30.17 -21.74 25.49
CA ASP A 819 29.66 -22.30 24.24
C ASP A 819 28.59 -23.38 24.47
N VAL A 820 28.79 -24.27 25.44
CA VAL A 820 27.75 -25.24 25.81
C VAL A 820 26.51 -24.55 26.38
N TYR A 821 26.66 -23.48 27.16
CA TYR A 821 25.55 -22.67 27.64
C TYR A 821 24.77 -21.99 26.50
N ILE A 822 25.48 -21.50 25.47
CA ILE A 822 24.85 -20.94 24.26
C ILE A 822 24.03 -22.02 23.54
N LEU A 823 24.57 -23.24 23.37
CA LEU A 823 23.83 -24.36 22.76
C LEU A 823 22.53 -24.65 23.51
N GLU A 824 22.57 -24.75 24.83
CA GLU A 824 21.37 -25.04 25.64
C GLU A 824 20.32 -23.94 25.51
N ASN A 825 20.75 -22.67 25.48
CA ASN A 825 19.84 -21.54 25.30
C ASN A 825 19.15 -21.54 23.93
N ILE A 826 19.84 -21.93 22.86
CA ILE A 826 19.22 -22.04 21.53
C ILE A 826 18.43 -23.34 21.32
N GLY A 827 18.36 -24.19 22.36
CA GLY A 827 17.59 -25.43 22.40
C GLY A 827 18.29 -26.63 21.79
N LEU A 828 19.62 -26.61 21.79
CA LEU A 828 20.50 -27.69 21.37
C LEU A 828 21.18 -28.29 22.59
N LEU A 829 21.34 -29.61 22.62
CA LEU A 829 22.06 -30.31 23.68
C LEU A 829 23.27 -31.00 23.07
N LEU A 830 24.41 -30.82 23.72
CA LEU A 830 25.62 -31.56 23.40
C LEU A 830 25.54 -32.94 24.06
N SER A 831 25.53 -33.99 23.25
CA SER A 831 25.50 -35.40 23.69
C SER A 831 26.68 -36.18 23.09
N GLN A 832 27.18 -37.14 23.83
CA GLN A 832 28.19 -38.09 23.34
C GLN A 832 27.48 -39.32 22.77
N LEU A 833 27.76 -39.65 21.50
CA LEU A 833 27.18 -40.82 20.84
C LEU A 833 28.10 -42.06 21.02
N ASP A 834 29.41 -41.86 20.84
CA ASP A 834 30.49 -42.86 21.03
C ASP A 834 31.71 -42.19 21.72
N GLU A 835 32.68 -42.97 22.23
CA GLU A 835 33.91 -42.43 22.89
C GLU A 835 34.71 -41.45 22.01
N SER A 836 34.54 -41.50 20.69
CA SER A 836 35.27 -40.64 19.74
C SER A 836 34.46 -39.50 19.09
N HIS A 837 33.13 -39.41 19.25
CA HIS A 837 32.32 -38.42 18.49
C HIS A 837 31.28 -37.69 19.34
N PHE A 838 31.27 -36.35 19.24
CA PHE A 838 30.24 -35.48 19.79
C PHE A 838 29.12 -35.22 18.79
N GLN A 839 27.89 -35.16 19.29
CA GLN A 839 26.71 -34.83 18.48
C GLN A 839 25.87 -33.75 19.16
N ILE A 840 25.53 -32.70 18.40
CA ILE A 840 24.62 -31.64 18.84
C ILE A 840 23.22 -31.98 18.34
N THR A 841 22.30 -32.31 19.26
CA THR A 841 20.93 -32.70 18.93
C THR A 841 19.90 -31.70 19.44
N ARG A 842 18.75 -31.62 18.76
CA ARG A 842 17.64 -30.75 19.17
C ARG A 842 16.73 -31.50 20.13
N VAL A 843 16.52 -30.93 21.31
CA VAL A 843 15.65 -31.52 22.34
C VAL A 843 14.52 -30.57 22.71
N LYS A 844 13.30 -31.09 22.77
CA LYS A 844 12.11 -30.31 23.14
C LYS A 844 12.07 -30.16 24.66
N GLY A 845 11.97 -28.92 25.16
CA GLY A 845 11.66 -28.65 26.57
C GLY A 845 12.80 -28.16 27.46
N LEU A 846 13.99 -27.83 26.94
CA LEU A 846 15.07 -27.26 27.76
C LEU A 846 14.69 -25.93 28.45
N ARG A 847 13.83 -25.10 27.84
CA ARG A 847 13.35 -23.83 28.39
C ARG A 847 12.11 -23.91 29.29
N LYS A 848 11.49 -25.10 29.47
CA LYS A 848 10.24 -25.22 30.25
C LYS A 848 10.40 -24.95 31.75
N GLY A 849 11.61 -24.71 32.25
CA GLY A 849 11.89 -24.48 33.67
C GLY A 849 12.02 -23.03 34.12
N GLN A 850 12.01 -22.02 33.24
CA GLN A 850 12.46 -20.67 33.67
C GLN A 850 11.74 -19.47 33.05
N VAL A 851 10.72 -19.62 32.20
CA VAL A 851 10.05 -18.45 31.57
C VAL A 851 8.53 -18.64 31.39
N GLN A 852 7.83 -19.18 32.39
CA GLN A 852 6.36 -19.25 32.30
C GLN A 852 5.61 -18.98 33.61
N GLY A 853 6.23 -18.21 34.50
CA GLY A 853 5.59 -17.47 35.58
C GLY A 853 6.34 -16.14 35.73
N GLU A 854 5.60 -15.06 35.95
CA GLU A 854 6.10 -13.69 36.23
C GLU A 854 6.68 -12.93 35.03
N LEU A 855 5.78 -12.28 34.27
CA LEU A 855 6.08 -11.02 33.61
C LEU A 855 5.93 -9.90 34.66
N ASP A 856 6.94 -9.75 35.50
CA ASP A 856 7.22 -8.49 36.21
C ASP A 856 8.64 -8.07 35.84
N GLU A 857 8.72 -6.98 35.10
CA GLU A 857 9.97 -6.38 34.64
C GLU A 857 10.53 -5.51 35.77
N SER A 858 11.48 -6.05 36.54
CA SER A 858 12.48 -5.24 37.22
C SER A 858 13.79 -6.00 37.39
N THR A 859 14.86 -5.36 36.94
CA THR A 859 16.26 -5.76 37.12
C THR A 859 16.61 -5.91 38.60
N LEU A 860 16.80 -7.15 39.05
CA LEU A 860 17.65 -7.44 40.21
C LEU A 860 18.49 -8.68 39.90
N GLU A 861 19.80 -8.47 39.79
CA GLU A 861 20.81 -9.53 39.73
C GLU A 861 20.69 -10.44 40.96
N SER A 862 20.06 -11.61 40.80
CA SER A 862 20.17 -12.70 41.77
C SER A 862 21.23 -13.68 41.27
N LYS A 863 22.39 -13.67 41.95
CA LYS A 863 23.48 -14.64 41.78
C LYS A 863 23.00 -16.03 42.16
N VAL A 864 22.44 -16.77 41.21
CA VAL A 864 22.34 -18.23 41.25
C VAL A 864 22.92 -18.75 39.93
N SER A 865 24.05 -19.44 40.03
CA SER A 865 24.74 -20.04 38.88
C SER A 865 23.82 -20.99 38.10
N PRO A 866 23.65 -20.83 36.77
CA PRO A 866 22.84 -21.72 35.97
C PRO A 866 23.52 -23.09 35.83
N SER A 867 22.89 -24.16 36.30
CA SER A 867 23.42 -25.52 36.12
C SER A 867 23.22 -25.99 34.69
N ILE A 868 24.30 -26.06 33.91
CA ILE A 868 24.34 -26.63 32.56
C ILE A 868 24.00 -28.13 32.65
N LYS A 869 23.08 -28.62 31.80
CA LYS A 869 22.50 -29.97 31.86
C LYS A 869 23.23 -31.01 31.00
N SER A 870 24.17 -30.60 30.17
CA SER A 870 24.98 -31.50 29.32
C SER A 870 25.84 -32.48 30.12
N ASN A 871 25.72 -33.79 29.83
CA ASN A 871 26.58 -34.83 30.40
C ASN A 871 28.05 -34.67 29.98
N VAL A 872 28.29 -34.19 28.75
CA VAL A 872 29.63 -33.91 28.23
C VAL A 872 30.27 -32.76 29.00
N PHE A 873 29.48 -31.75 29.37
CA PHE A 873 29.97 -30.65 30.22
C PHE A 873 30.39 -31.14 31.61
N GLN A 874 29.64 -32.06 32.22
CA GLN A 874 30.01 -32.63 33.52
C GLN A 874 31.28 -33.49 33.44
N ALA A 875 31.46 -34.26 32.37
CA ALA A 875 32.67 -35.04 32.14
C ALA A 875 33.91 -34.15 31.92
N VAL A 876 33.82 -33.15 31.03
CA VAL A 876 34.92 -32.21 30.77
C VAL A 876 35.25 -31.36 31.99
N LYS A 877 34.23 -30.98 32.78
CA LYS A 877 34.43 -30.30 34.06
C LYS A 877 35.20 -31.18 35.05
N SER A 878 34.91 -32.48 35.11
CA SER A 878 35.66 -33.41 35.97
C SER A 878 37.11 -33.59 35.53
N PHE A 879 37.39 -33.63 34.21
CA PHE A 879 38.76 -33.67 33.68
C PHE A 879 39.54 -32.37 33.95
N TYR A 880 38.88 -31.22 33.82
CA TYR A 880 39.47 -29.92 34.16
C TYR A 880 39.77 -29.81 35.66
N GLU A 881 38.82 -30.17 36.51
CA GLU A 881 39.02 -30.16 37.98
C GLU A 881 40.13 -31.15 38.39
N ALA A 882 40.24 -32.31 37.74
CA ALA A 882 41.35 -33.24 37.95
C ALA A 882 42.71 -32.64 37.50
N SER A 883 42.78 -32.05 36.30
CA SER A 883 44.00 -31.41 35.76
C SER A 883 44.55 -30.31 36.69
N VAL A 884 43.66 -29.46 37.22
CA VAL A 884 44.02 -28.32 38.09
C VAL A 884 44.47 -28.76 39.49
N HIS A 885 43.92 -29.86 40.02
CA HIS A 885 44.20 -30.29 41.41
C HIS A 885 45.31 -31.35 41.54
N SER A 886 45.48 -32.25 40.56
CA SER A 886 46.48 -33.33 40.62
C SER A 886 47.70 -33.13 39.71
N GLY A 887 47.64 -32.21 38.73
CA GLY A 887 48.73 -31.99 37.77
C GLY A 887 49.02 -33.19 36.87
N ASP A 888 48.01 -34.04 36.66
CA ASP A 888 48.13 -35.29 35.94
C ASP A 888 48.11 -35.05 34.42
N PHE A 889 49.22 -35.39 33.75
CA PHE A 889 49.44 -35.09 32.33
C PHE A 889 48.43 -35.80 31.42
N GLU A 890 47.92 -36.94 31.86
CA GLU A 890 46.93 -37.74 31.12
C GLU A 890 45.55 -37.05 31.13
N SER A 891 45.12 -36.54 32.29
CA SER A 891 43.87 -35.77 32.44
C SER A 891 43.90 -34.44 31.65
N GLN A 892 45.07 -33.80 31.58
CA GLN A 892 45.28 -32.60 30.77
C GLN A 892 45.15 -32.89 29.27
N LYS A 893 45.68 -34.03 28.82
CA LYS A 893 45.57 -34.47 27.42
C LYS A 893 44.12 -34.81 27.05
N ASP A 894 43.39 -35.48 27.93
CA ASP A 894 41.98 -35.84 27.72
C ASP A 894 41.06 -34.61 27.74
N PHE A 895 41.38 -33.59 28.55
CA PHE A 895 40.71 -32.29 28.55
C PHE A 895 40.86 -31.57 27.20
N LEU A 896 42.09 -31.45 26.69
CA LEU A 896 42.36 -30.80 25.40
C LEU A 896 41.74 -31.58 24.24
N ALA A 897 41.85 -32.91 24.24
CA ALA A 897 41.22 -33.76 23.23
C ALA A 897 39.69 -33.64 23.21
N SER A 898 39.06 -33.42 24.37
CA SER A 898 37.61 -33.21 24.46
C SER A 898 37.20 -31.83 23.94
N ILE A 899 38.01 -30.79 24.14
CA ILE A 899 37.77 -29.47 23.56
C ILE A 899 37.94 -29.51 22.04
N ASP A 900 39.01 -30.12 21.55
CA ASP A 900 39.26 -30.25 20.11
C ASP A 900 38.08 -30.97 19.44
N LYS A 901 37.55 -32.05 20.01
CA LYS A 901 36.35 -32.75 19.48
C LYS A 901 35.10 -31.89 19.31
N LEU A 902 34.92 -30.79 20.07
CA LEU A 902 33.77 -29.89 19.92
C LEU A 902 33.94 -28.92 18.74
N PHE A 903 35.17 -28.45 18.52
CA PHE A 903 35.51 -27.46 17.48
C PHE A 903 36.02 -28.10 16.19
N GLU A 904 36.38 -29.39 16.22
CA GLU A 904 36.82 -30.14 15.06
C GLU A 904 35.71 -30.18 14.00
N ASN A 905 36.09 -29.92 12.74
CA ASN A 905 35.19 -29.86 11.58
C ASN A 905 34.06 -28.80 11.66
N GLY A 906 34.16 -27.82 12.57
CA GLY A 906 33.18 -26.72 12.68
C GLY A 906 31.80 -27.18 13.17
N LEU A 907 31.74 -28.24 13.98
CA LEU A 907 30.48 -28.85 14.44
C LEU A 907 29.61 -27.85 15.24
N TYR A 908 30.24 -27.06 16.10
CA TYR A 908 29.59 -26.03 16.90
C TYR A 908 29.01 -24.92 16.01
N GLU A 909 29.83 -24.33 15.15
CA GLU A 909 29.46 -23.22 14.27
C GLU A 909 28.37 -23.64 13.29
N ALA A 910 28.52 -24.81 12.65
CA ALA A 910 27.53 -25.32 11.71
C ALA A 910 26.17 -25.56 12.38
N SER A 911 26.16 -26.07 13.62
CA SER A 911 24.93 -26.33 14.37
C SER A 911 24.24 -25.04 14.82
N VAL A 912 25.00 -24.04 15.29
CA VAL A 912 24.48 -22.71 15.66
C VAL A 912 23.92 -21.98 14.44
N ILE A 913 24.68 -21.91 13.34
CA ILE A 913 24.25 -21.24 12.10
C ILE A 913 22.98 -21.89 11.53
N LYS A 914 22.93 -23.24 11.50
CA LYS A 914 21.75 -23.97 11.03
C LYS A 914 20.53 -23.64 11.91
N ARG A 915 20.69 -23.56 13.23
CA ARG A 915 19.61 -23.24 14.15
C ARG A 915 19.08 -21.81 13.97
N PHE A 916 19.97 -20.83 13.75
CA PHE A 916 19.55 -19.46 13.46
C PHE A 916 18.79 -19.37 12.13
N LYS A 917 19.26 -20.05 11.07
CA LYS A 917 18.53 -20.11 9.78
C LYS A 917 17.15 -20.73 9.93
N ASP A 918 17.01 -21.80 10.71
CA ASP A 918 15.71 -22.44 10.99
C ASP A 918 14.75 -21.51 11.75
N ILE A 919 15.26 -20.77 12.74
CA ILE A 919 14.48 -19.79 13.51
C ILE A 919 14.03 -18.64 12.60
N GLU A 920 14.92 -18.14 11.75
CA GLU A 920 14.60 -17.08 10.80
C GLU A 920 13.53 -17.53 9.78
N ALA A 921 13.65 -18.76 9.25
CA ALA A 921 12.67 -19.32 8.34
C ALA A 921 11.30 -19.51 9.02
N LEU A 922 11.28 -19.96 10.28
CA LEU A 922 10.06 -20.09 11.07
C LEU A 922 9.40 -18.72 11.32
N ALA A 923 10.19 -17.71 11.70
CA ALA A 923 9.70 -16.35 11.90
C ALA A 923 9.11 -15.79 10.60
N LYS A 924 9.80 -15.93 9.47
CA LYS A 924 9.29 -15.52 8.14
C LYS A 924 7.99 -16.24 7.78
N LYS A 925 7.86 -17.54 8.08
CA LYS A 925 6.64 -18.32 7.84
C LYS A 925 5.49 -17.81 8.71
N LEU A 926 5.69 -17.65 10.02
CA LEU A 926 4.66 -17.17 10.94
C LEU A 926 4.21 -15.74 10.60
N THR A 927 5.12 -14.85 10.21
CA THR A 927 4.78 -13.49 9.78
C THR A 927 3.93 -13.51 8.50
N LYS A 928 4.24 -14.37 7.53
CA LYS A 928 3.43 -14.54 6.32
C LYS A 928 2.04 -15.10 6.64
N GLU A 929 1.97 -16.11 7.51
CA GLU A 929 0.72 -16.73 7.94
C GLU A 929 -0.17 -15.75 8.71
N ASN A 930 0.41 -14.95 9.61
CA ASN A 930 -0.32 -13.90 10.34
C ASN A 930 -0.83 -12.81 9.40
N LYS A 931 -0.05 -12.42 8.38
CA LYS A 931 -0.50 -11.46 7.36
C LYS A 931 -1.66 -12.03 6.54
N PHE A 932 -1.60 -13.33 6.18
CA PHE A 932 -2.69 -14.03 5.49
C PHE A 932 -3.96 -14.10 6.35
N LYS A 933 -3.84 -14.52 7.62
CA LYS A 933 -4.96 -14.57 8.57
C LYS A 933 -5.58 -13.19 8.79
N ARG A 934 -4.77 -12.14 8.90
CA ARG A 934 -5.24 -10.75 9.01
C ARG A 934 -6.02 -10.32 7.76
N GLY A 935 -5.52 -10.62 6.56
CA GLY A 935 -6.22 -10.33 5.31
C GLY A 935 -7.55 -11.09 5.18
N LEU A 936 -7.59 -12.34 5.65
CA LEU A 936 -8.81 -13.15 5.68
C LEU A 936 -9.84 -12.59 6.68
N LEU A 937 -9.39 -12.19 7.87
CA LEU A 937 -10.21 -11.49 8.87
C LEU A 937 -10.78 -10.17 8.34
N GLU A 938 -9.98 -9.36 7.65
CA GLU A 938 -10.43 -8.11 7.02
C GLU A 938 -11.47 -8.36 5.92
N THR A 939 -11.40 -9.50 5.23
CA THR A 939 -12.37 -9.89 4.20
C THR A 939 -13.69 -10.35 4.84
N TYR A 940 -13.63 -11.21 5.86
CA TYR A 940 -14.82 -11.64 6.60
C TYR A 940 -15.49 -10.51 7.38
N GLN A 941 -14.75 -9.49 7.82
CA GLN A 941 -15.34 -8.29 8.41
C GLN A 941 -16.17 -7.48 7.41
N ARG A 942 -15.79 -7.45 6.12
CA ARG A 942 -16.52 -6.74 5.05
C ARG A 942 -17.78 -7.48 4.60
N GLU A 943 -17.87 -8.79 4.82
CA GLU A 943 -18.98 -9.64 4.42
C GLU A 943 -20.03 -9.86 5.54
N LYS A 944 -19.89 -9.19 6.70
CA LYS A 944 -20.76 -9.41 7.86
C LYS A 944 -22.15 -8.77 7.67
N ILE A 945 -23.19 -9.61 7.62
CA ILE A 945 -24.60 -9.20 7.79
C ILE A 945 -24.81 -8.92 9.29
N THR A 946 -25.26 -7.71 9.63
CA THR A 946 -25.49 -7.30 11.02
C THR A 946 -27.00 -7.20 11.32
N ILE A 947 -27.46 -7.94 12.34
CA ILE A 947 -28.81 -7.84 12.88
C ILE A 947 -28.73 -7.00 14.15
N LYS A 948 -29.48 -5.89 14.21
CA LYS A 948 -29.53 -4.99 15.37
C LYS A 948 -30.70 -5.40 16.27
N ASN A 949 -30.41 -5.63 17.56
CA ASN A 949 -31.34 -5.98 18.65
C ASN A 949 -32.01 -7.36 18.54
N PHE A 950 -31.76 -8.23 19.52
CA PHE A 950 -32.47 -9.51 19.65
C PHE A 950 -33.92 -9.27 20.07
N GLN A 951 -34.86 -9.92 19.36
CA GLN A 951 -36.28 -9.90 19.65
C GLN A 951 -36.75 -11.24 20.24
N VAL A 952 -37.91 -11.22 20.89
CA VAL A 952 -38.58 -12.44 21.34
C VAL A 952 -38.96 -13.25 20.10
N GLY A 953 -38.49 -14.50 20.04
CA GLY A 953 -38.68 -15.40 18.91
C GLY A 953 -37.42 -15.69 18.10
N ASP A 954 -36.35 -14.90 18.27
CA ASP A 954 -35.08 -15.11 17.55
C ASP A 954 -34.38 -16.39 18.00
N MET A 955 -33.72 -17.07 17.05
CA MET A 955 -32.84 -18.19 17.34
C MET A 955 -31.41 -17.70 17.51
N ALA A 956 -30.80 -18.02 18.64
CA ALA A 956 -29.43 -17.64 18.96
C ALA A 956 -28.60 -18.84 19.43
N LEU A 957 -27.31 -18.83 19.07
CA LEU A 957 -26.31 -19.76 19.58
C LEU A 957 -25.72 -19.19 20.87
N PHE A 958 -25.85 -19.92 21.98
CA PHE A 958 -25.31 -19.56 23.28
C PHE A 958 -24.06 -20.39 23.58
N LEU A 959 -23.02 -19.70 24.07
CA LEU A 959 -21.71 -20.26 24.41
C LEU A 959 -21.42 -20.03 25.91
N PRO A 960 -20.83 -21.01 26.62
CA PRO A 960 -20.49 -20.90 28.03
C PRO A 960 -19.33 -19.90 28.26
N THR A 961 -19.35 -19.22 29.41
CA THR A 961 -18.28 -18.31 29.87
C THR A 961 -17.15 -19.03 30.64
N GLN A 962 -17.27 -20.35 30.85
CA GLN A 962 -16.26 -21.16 31.55
C GLN A 962 -15.49 -22.05 30.57
N ASP A 963 -14.17 -22.12 30.72
CA ASP A 963 -13.35 -23.16 30.09
C ASP A 963 -13.65 -24.51 30.77
N VAL A 964 -14.25 -25.43 30.02
CA VAL A 964 -14.41 -26.82 30.46
C VAL A 964 -13.02 -27.45 30.54
N PRO A 965 -12.59 -28.06 31.66
CA PRO A 965 -11.18 -28.40 31.87
C PRO A 965 -10.61 -29.49 30.93
N ASP A 966 -11.45 -30.23 30.19
CA ASP A 966 -11.04 -31.51 29.60
C ASP A 966 -11.20 -31.64 28.07
N SER A 967 -11.46 -30.54 27.33
CA SER A 967 -11.54 -30.61 25.86
C SER A 967 -10.34 -29.94 25.18
N VAL A 968 -9.37 -30.76 24.78
CA VAL A 968 -8.12 -30.34 24.08
C VAL A 968 -8.38 -29.83 22.65
N ALA A 969 -9.64 -29.78 22.20
CA ALA A 969 -10.02 -29.31 20.87
C ALA A 969 -10.64 -27.89 20.85
N SER A 970 -11.06 -27.34 21.99
CA SER A 970 -11.79 -26.06 22.05
C SER A 970 -10.90 -24.83 22.31
N SER A 971 -9.62 -25.00 22.66
CA SER A 971 -8.73 -23.90 23.06
C SER A 971 -8.34 -22.93 21.93
N VAL A 972 -8.76 -23.17 20.68
CA VAL A 972 -8.49 -22.27 19.54
C VAL A 972 -9.72 -21.41 19.19
N SER A 973 -10.90 -21.77 19.67
CA SER A 973 -12.18 -21.14 19.28
C SER A 973 -12.62 -20.05 20.26
N SER A 974 -12.31 -20.17 21.55
CA SER A 974 -12.71 -19.20 22.58
C SER A 974 -11.78 -17.98 22.69
N LEU A 975 -10.50 -18.13 22.35
CA LEU A 975 -9.53 -17.02 22.35
C LEU A 975 -9.70 -16.05 21.17
N THR A 976 -10.51 -16.36 20.16
CA THR A 976 -10.72 -15.46 19.00
C THR A 976 -11.94 -14.54 19.13
N SER A 977 -12.83 -14.78 20.09
CA SER A 977 -14.03 -13.95 20.29
C SER A 977 -13.85 -12.82 21.31
N SER A 978 -12.97 -12.99 22.31
CA SER A 978 -12.73 -11.99 23.37
C SER A 978 -11.68 -10.92 22.99
N PHE A 979 -11.02 -11.04 21.84
CA PHE A 979 -10.01 -10.07 21.38
C PHE A 979 -10.55 -9.04 20.37
N SER A 980 -11.84 -9.04 20.05
CA SER A 980 -12.42 -8.07 19.10
C SER A 980 -13.01 -6.81 19.76
N SER A 981 -12.84 -6.59 21.08
CA SER A 981 -13.46 -5.45 21.76
C SER A 981 -12.68 -4.88 22.96
N VAL A 982 -11.35 -5.02 23.00
CA VAL A 982 -10.53 -4.36 24.02
C VAL A 982 -9.46 -3.54 23.34
N ASP A 983 -9.62 -2.21 23.39
CA ASP A 983 -8.62 -1.24 23.00
C ASP A 983 -7.47 -1.26 24.04
N LEU A 984 -6.24 -1.49 23.60
CA LEU A 984 -5.03 -1.64 24.43
C LEU A 984 -4.39 -0.29 24.80
N SER A 985 -5.17 0.79 24.84
CA SER A 985 -4.65 2.17 24.96
C SER A 985 -4.72 2.77 26.37
N THR A 986 -5.15 2.05 27.40
CA THR A 986 -5.21 2.57 28.79
C THR A 986 -4.60 1.59 29.82
N PRO A 987 -3.61 2.02 30.64
CA PRO A 987 -3.08 1.20 31.72
C PRO A 987 -4.08 1.13 32.90
N PRO A 988 -4.16 0.01 33.63
CA PRO A 988 -5.04 -0.11 34.79
C PRO A 988 -4.49 0.69 36.00
N PRO A 989 -5.36 1.18 36.90
CA PRO A 989 -4.94 2.00 38.04
C PRO A 989 -4.26 1.17 39.13
N LEU A 990 -3.24 1.76 39.74
CA LEU A 990 -2.49 1.28 40.89
C LEU A 990 -3.36 1.25 42.17
N GLY A 991 -3.27 0.16 42.92
CA GLY A 991 -3.42 0.15 44.38
C GLY A 991 -4.49 -0.77 44.96
N ALA A 992 -4.06 -1.87 45.60
CA ALA A 992 -4.26 -2.11 47.04
C ALA A 992 -3.76 -3.53 47.39
N ASN A 993 -2.65 -3.56 48.14
CA ASN A 993 -2.07 -4.76 48.72
C ASN A 993 -2.95 -5.30 49.86
N SER A 994 -3.17 -6.62 49.89
CA SER A 994 -3.29 -7.34 51.16
C SER A 994 -2.67 -8.73 51.03
N SER A 995 -1.40 -8.80 51.40
CA SER A 995 -0.74 -10.03 51.82
C SER A 995 -1.46 -10.65 53.01
N HIS A 996 -1.74 -11.95 52.96
CA HIS A 996 -1.54 -12.94 54.03
C HIS A 996 -2.30 -14.24 53.71
N ALA A 997 -1.56 -15.34 53.51
CA ALA A 997 -1.69 -16.58 54.28
C ALA A 997 -1.28 -17.81 53.44
N VAL A 998 -0.32 -18.53 54.00
CA VAL A 998 0.30 -19.77 53.54
C VAL A 998 -0.56 -20.97 53.94
N ASN A 999 -0.58 -21.99 53.08
CA ASN A 999 -0.90 -23.42 53.27
C ASN A 999 -2.24 -23.84 53.92
N SER A 1000 -3.03 -24.64 53.19
CA SER A 1000 -3.47 -25.97 53.66
C SER A 1000 -4.21 -26.74 52.56
N HIS A 1001 -3.83 -28.01 52.37
CA HIS A 1001 -4.64 -29.03 51.71
C HIS A 1001 -6.01 -29.20 52.38
N ASN A 1002 -7.11 -29.29 51.60
CA ASN A 1002 -8.07 -30.41 51.65
C ASN A 1002 -9.32 -30.20 50.75
N LYS A 1003 -9.60 -31.26 49.98
CA LYS A 1003 -10.91 -31.88 49.66
C LYS A 1003 -12.17 -31.00 49.50
N GLY A 1004 -12.64 -30.95 48.25
CA GLY A 1004 -14.01 -31.29 47.85
C GLY A 1004 -15.19 -30.63 48.56
N LYS A 1005 -15.68 -29.51 48.00
CA LYS A 1005 -17.11 -29.16 47.92
C LYS A 1005 -17.30 -28.07 46.87
N LYS A 1006 -17.98 -28.40 45.76
CA LYS A 1006 -18.45 -27.43 44.77
C LYS A 1006 -19.55 -26.58 45.44
N ILE A 1007 -19.21 -25.36 45.80
CA ILE A 1007 -20.18 -24.28 46.03
C ILE A 1007 -20.11 -23.42 44.78
N HIS A 1008 -21.14 -23.49 43.93
CA HIS A 1008 -21.29 -22.56 42.82
C HIS A 1008 -21.55 -21.16 43.41
N ASP A 1009 -20.57 -20.29 43.27
CA ASP A 1009 -20.75 -18.87 43.52
C ASP A 1009 -21.69 -18.33 42.43
N GLY A 1010 -22.95 -18.04 42.78
CA GLY A 1010 -24.02 -17.57 41.88
C GLY A 1010 -23.79 -16.19 41.28
N SER A 1011 -22.54 -15.73 41.22
CA SER A 1011 -22.13 -14.38 40.84
C SER A 1011 -21.79 -14.24 39.35
N ARG A 1012 -21.73 -15.32 38.56
CA ARG A 1012 -21.34 -15.29 37.13
C ARG A 1012 -22.38 -15.99 36.23
N PRO A 1013 -22.90 -15.31 35.19
CA PRO A 1013 -23.87 -15.89 34.27
C PRO A 1013 -23.21 -16.91 33.31
N TRP A 1014 -23.91 -17.99 32.97
CA TRP A 1014 -23.40 -19.04 32.08
C TRP A 1014 -23.09 -18.55 30.67
N ALA A 1015 -23.87 -17.62 30.10
CA ALA A 1015 -23.57 -16.95 28.84
C ALA A 1015 -23.76 -15.43 28.96
N ALA A 1016 -22.80 -14.67 28.41
CA ALA A 1016 -22.84 -13.21 28.34
C ALA A 1016 -22.31 -12.72 26.99
N PHE A 1017 -22.99 -11.76 26.38
CA PHE A 1017 -22.58 -11.16 25.11
C PHE A 1017 -23.02 -9.69 25.02
N THR A 1018 -22.31 -8.89 24.23
CA THR A 1018 -22.65 -7.50 23.95
C THR A 1018 -23.24 -7.40 22.54
N ALA A 1019 -24.33 -6.63 22.39
CA ALA A 1019 -24.64 -6.09 21.07
C ALA A 1019 -23.66 -4.93 20.79
N PHE A 1020 -23.41 -4.58 19.53
CA PHE A 1020 -22.41 -3.57 19.14
C PHE A 1020 -22.64 -2.15 19.70
N ASP A 1021 -23.72 -1.91 20.47
CA ASP A 1021 -23.83 -0.73 21.31
C ASP A 1021 -23.07 -1.03 22.62
N ASP A 1022 -21.85 -0.50 22.77
CA ASP A 1022 -20.92 -0.72 23.91
C ASP A 1022 -21.53 -0.49 25.31
N SER A 1023 -22.75 0.02 25.37
CA SER A 1023 -23.50 0.30 26.60
C SER A 1023 -24.36 -0.85 27.12
N THR A 1024 -24.74 -1.84 26.29
CA THR A 1024 -25.78 -2.82 26.65
C THR A 1024 -25.26 -4.26 26.68
N ARG A 1025 -25.24 -4.86 27.89
CA ARG A 1025 -24.82 -6.26 28.10
C ARG A 1025 -26.02 -7.21 28.12
N TYR A 1026 -26.00 -8.27 27.33
CA TYR A 1026 -27.01 -9.33 27.33
C TYR A 1026 -26.51 -10.52 28.17
N LEU A 1027 -27.31 -10.96 29.14
CA LEU A 1027 -26.99 -12.04 30.08
C LEU A 1027 -28.07 -13.12 30.01
N LEU A 1028 -27.67 -14.38 29.81
CA LEU A 1028 -28.60 -15.51 29.87
C LEU A 1028 -29.00 -15.80 31.32
N ARG A 1029 -30.31 -15.98 31.58
CA ARG A 1029 -30.81 -16.46 32.88
C ARG A 1029 -30.49 -17.94 33.04
N ASP A 1030 -29.74 -18.29 34.08
CA ASP A 1030 -29.38 -19.68 34.37
C ASP A 1030 -30.62 -20.54 34.62
N ASN A 1031 -30.74 -21.61 33.85
CA ASN A 1031 -31.75 -22.65 34.02
C ASN A 1031 -30.99 -23.96 34.30
N GLU A 1032 -30.94 -24.35 35.57
CA GLU A 1032 -30.11 -25.45 36.09
C GLU A 1032 -30.35 -26.80 35.41
N LYS A 1033 -31.44 -26.97 34.65
CA LYS A 1033 -31.79 -28.24 34.01
C LYS A 1033 -30.95 -28.58 32.77
N PHE A 1034 -30.28 -27.62 32.12
CA PHE A 1034 -29.65 -27.87 30.80
C PHE A 1034 -28.24 -27.28 30.59
N THR A 1035 -27.73 -26.44 31.51
CA THR A 1035 -26.44 -25.73 31.36
C THR A 1035 -25.23 -26.46 31.98
N LEU A 1036 -25.45 -27.58 32.69
CA LEU A 1036 -24.40 -28.23 33.49
C LEU A 1036 -23.36 -29.04 32.68
N ASP A 1037 -23.69 -29.52 31.46
CA ASP A 1037 -22.84 -30.47 30.70
C ASP A 1037 -22.78 -30.19 29.18
N ARG A 1038 -22.82 -28.92 28.73
CA ARG A 1038 -22.81 -28.61 27.28
C ARG A 1038 -21.85 -27.50 26.90
N ASP A 1039 -21.15 -27.70 25.77
CA ASP A 1039 -20.19 -26.74 25.20
C ASP A 1039 -20.87 -25.58 24.44
N TRP A 1040 -22.12 -25.77 23.99
CA TRP A 1040 -22.95 -24.76 23.32
C TRP A 1040 -24.40 -25.26 23.19
N PHE A 1041 -25.36 -24.35 22.96
CA PHE A 1041 -26.70 -24.73 22.51
C PHE A 1041 -27.35 -23.66 21.64
N VAL A 1042 -28.26 -24.08 20.75
CA VAL A 1042 -29.15 -23.16 20.01
C VAL A 1042 -30.48 -23.05 20.75
N GLY A 1043 -30.85 -21.83 21.12
CA GLY A 1043 -32.07 -21.53 21.86
C GLY A 1043 -32.92 -20.50 21.15
N LYS A 1044 -34.24 -20.63 21.26
CA LYS A 1044 -35.19 -19.60 20.88
C LYS A 1044 -35.38 -18.63 22.04
N ILE A 1045 -35.18 -17.34 21.81
CA ILE A 1045 -35.34 -16.31 22.84
C ILE A 1045 -36.83 -16.19 23.18
N THR A 1046 -37.18 -16.43 24.44
CA THR A 1046 -38.56 -16.41 24.95
C THR A 1046 -38.91 -15.13 25.69
N SER A 1047 -37.93 -14.49 26.35
CA SER A 1047 -38.10 -13.17 26.97
C SER A 1047 -36.82 -12.35 26.95
N VAL A 1048 -36.98 -11.04 26.85
CA VAL A 1048 -35.92 -10.04 26.85
C VAL A 1048 -36.32 -8.95 27.83
N GLU A 1049 -35.68 -8.90 29.01
CA GLU A 1049 -35.99 -7.94 30.08
C GLU A 1049 -34.87 -6.91 30.21
N ARG A 1050 -35.18 -5.62 30.06
CA ARG A 1050 -34.22 -4.52 30.20
C ARG A 1050 -34.19 -4.06 31.66
N SER A 1051 -33.02 -4.09 32.26
CA SER A 1051 -32.79 -3.62 33.64
C SER A 1051 -31.69 -2.58 33.68
N THR A 1052 -31.85 -1.59 34.56
CA THR A 1052 -30.81 -0.60 34.88
C THR A 1052 -30.40 -0.78 36.33
N SER A 1053 -29.10 -0.79 36.61
CA SER A 1053 -28.59 -0.97 37.98
C SER A 1053 -28.92 0.28 38.82
N SER A 1054 -29.95 0.20 39.67
CA SER A 1054 -30.41 1.24 40.62
C SER A 1054 -30.14 0.85 42.07
N GLU A 1055 -29.93 1.84 42.95
CA GLU A 1055 -29.37 1.72 44.32
C GLU A 1055 -30.16 0.83 45.31
N THR A 1056 -31.34 0.33 44.97
CA THR A 1056 -32.25 -0.34 45.93
C THR A 1056 -32.55 -1.81 45.65
N SER A 1057 -31.99 -2.41 44.58
CA SER A 1057 -32.17 -3.84 44.29
C SER A 1057 -30.82 -4.57 44.27
N SER A 1058 -30.66 -5.57 45.14
CA SER A 1058 -29.50 -6.47 45.13
C SER A 1058 -29.41 -7.19 43.79
N THR A 1059 -28.47 -6.79 42.93
CA THR A 1059 -28.27 -7.40 41.63
C THR A 1059 -27.50 -8.71 41.77
N THR A 1060 -28.08 -9.80 41.24
CA THR A 1060 -27.51 -11.17 41.22
C THR A 1060 -26.13 -11.23 40.56
N TYR A 1061 -25.85 -10.32 39.63
CA TYR A 1061 -24.60 -10.23 38.88
C TYR A 1061 -23.99 -8.86 39.18
N LYS A 1062 -22.90 -8.81 39.96
CA LYS A 1062 -22.23 -7.59 40.49
C LYS A 1062 -21.76 -6.62 39.37
N LEU A 1063 -22.68 -5.93 38.71
CA LEU A 1063 -22.42 -5.02 37.58
C LEU A 1063 -22.13 -3.58 38.07
N PRO A 1064 -21.26 -2.83 37.37
CA PRO A 1064 -20.97 -1.42 37.70
C PRO A 1064 -22.21 -0.52 37.68
N LYS A 1065 -22.23 0.50 38.54
CA LYS A 1065 -23.34 1.46 38.68
C LYS A 1065 -23.68 2.13 37.34
N GLY A 1066 -24.98 2.23 37.02
CA GLY A 1066 -25.45 2.88 35.78
C GLY A 1066 -25.35 2.03 34.49
N THR A 1067 -24.92 0.76 34.57
CA THR A 1067 -24.85 -0.11 33.39
C THR A 1067 -26.25 -0.58 32.97
N ASN A 1068 -26.60 -0.38 31.70
CA ASN A 1068 -27.79 -0.96 31.08
C ASN A 1068 -27.50 -2.42 30.73
N TRP A 1069 -28.32 -3.35 31.22
CA TRP A 1069 -28.17 -4.75 30.89
C TRP A 1069 -29.52 -5.39 30.58
N VAL A 1070 -29.46 -6.46 29.80
CA VAL A 1070 -30.62 -7.18 29.28
C VAL A 1070 -30.53 -8.61 29.76
N GLN A 1071 -31.54 -9.06 30.50
CA GLN A 1071 -31.69 -10.47 30.82
C GLN A 1071 -32.40 -11.18 29.67
N VAL A 1072 -31.81 -12.24 29.15
CA VAL A 1072 -32.36 -13.07 28.09
C VAL A 1072 -32.76 -14.41 28.68
N THR A 1073 -33.98 -14.86 28.41
CA THR A 1073 -34.39 -16.26 28.60
C THR A 1073 -34.51 -16.94 27.25
N ALA A 1074 -34.02 -18.17 27.15
CA ALA A 1074 -34.11 -18.96 25.92
C ALA A 1074 -34.55 -20.39 26.21
N GLU A 1075 -35.37 -20.93 25.31
CA GLU A 1075 -35.83 -22.32 25.34
C GLU A 1075 -35.09 -23.15 24.30
N PHE A 1076 -34.71 -24.38 24.66
CA PHE A 1076 -33.95 -25.27 23.81
C PHE A 1076 -34.79 -25.82 22.66
N ILE A 1077 -34.28 -25.75 21.42
CA ILE A 1077 -34.94 -26.36 20.26
C ILE A 1077 -34.43 -27.79 20.10
N THR A 1078 -35.26 -28.80 20.41
CA THR A 1078 -35.01 -30.18 19.99
C THR A 1078 -35.31 -30.36 18.51
N ALA A 1079 -34.49 -31.16 17.81
CA ALA A 1079 -34.55 -31.47 16.37
C ALA A 1079 -35.86 -32.16 15.87
N LYS A 1080 -36.96 -32.12 16.62
CA LYS A 1080 -38.28 -32.59 16.18
C LYS A 1080 -39.08 -31.55 15.39
N ASN A 1081 -38.63 -30.30 15.33
CA ASN A 1081 -39.29 -29.20 14.61
C ASN A 1081 -38.40 -28.55 13.53
N PHE A 1082 -37.50 -29.32 12.92
CA PHE A 1082 -36.83 -28.96 11.66
C PHE A 1082 -37.32 -29.85 10.53
#